data_AF-W9C385-F1
#
_entry.id   AF-W9C385-F1
#
_cell.length_a   1.000
_cell.length_b   1.000
_cell.length_c   1.000
_cell.angle_alpha   90.00
_cell.angle_beta   90.00
_cell.angle_gamma   90.00
#
_symmetry.space_group_name_H-M   'P 1'
#
loop_
_entity.id
_entity.type
_entity.pdbx_description
1 polymer ?
#
loop_
_entity_poly.entity_id
_entity_poly.type
_entity_poly.pdbx_seq_one_letter_code
_entity_poly.pdbx_strand_id
1 'polypeptide(L)'
;MRINAIYIAVCLLQNSPAVDAKPLGTSQSSLQVPLEDLDPTHHQQASSKRLHGRFLHITDLHQDPHYKAFSSTDEDDACHRGKGTAGTYGAETSDCDTPHTLVDATFKWIKENVRDSVDFVVWTGDSARHDSDEKIPRIQSEVLDTNRKIADKFLETFGDGEDLSIPVISTFGNNDILPHNILLSGPNKWLKTYTDIWDKFIPEEQRHGFQRGGWYYVEVIPKKLAVFSLNTLYFFSHNAAVDGCALRSEPGYEHMEWLRIQLQFMRDRGMKVILTGHVPPARTDSKSLWDETCWQKYTLWLQQYRDIIIGGLYGHMNIDHFMIHDTKDIDLLLFGGKSVAPPRALMDDEFTIQSAGDYLEDLREDWSVLPNPKNLPISMDIGEEDLDYSELYNASDEKKIKKDKKGKKSKKDKKKDKKRKELKKFGGPWGERFIVTNVGPSIVPNYFPTLRVIEYNITGLDDTATWSDSLVESSEQIDWLDQEDEDRFNVDANVDSTDYIYANDDNASAEKKKKHHKDKKKIKNPTPSNPGFIIPSPPSKDAPPGPAYSPQSLTLLGYTQYFANLTYINNLEMTSEESDDEIDTEKWRNGKHGGKVPKDDDPNPRAFHYQVEYDTFTDPIYKLKDMTVKSYLKLAHRIGKYKPQKGDRVKDGDILEEPEVYEDDIENRDNDKKPAYIPEDESIEDPENHDIDAEKKKPKKHKKKKHHRKQKEKNRVWLSFVQRAFVGTLDEDDIKAFDDEFERHAEESLNPIPHRVDDVHGLEL
;
A
#
# COMPACT_ATOMS: atom_id res chain seq x y z
N MET A 1 37.35 44.96 -2.52
CA MET A 1 38.68 45.46 -2.96
C MET A 1 39.61 45.49 -1.76
N ARG A 2 40.79 44.83 -1.90
CA ARG A 2 42.04 44.93 -1.10
C ARG A 2 41.98 44.39 0.35
N ILE A 3 42.55 43.22 0.70
CA ILE A 3 43.95 42.71 0.72
C ILE A 3 44.74 43.14 1.98
N ASN A 4 45.08 42.10 2.78
CA ASN A 4 46.28 41.78 3.59
C ASN A 4 46.98 42.82 4.49
N ALA A 5 47.38 42.39 5.69
CA ALA A 5 48.78 42.02 5.98
C ALA A 5 49.02 41.51 7.42
N ILE A 6 49.88 40.50 7.49
CA ILE A 6 50.47 39.80 8.66
C ILE A 6 51.66 40.59 9.22
N TYR A 7 51.95 40.46 10.52
CA TYR A 7 53.29 40.70 11.10
C TYR A 7 53.65 39.65 12.17
N ILE A 8 54.92 39.24 12.15
CA ILE A 8 55.62 38.21 12.95
C ILE A 8 56.53 38.88 14.00
N ALA A 9 56.80 38.18 15.13
CA ALA A 9 58.06 38.10 15.93
C ALA A 9 57.88 38.34 17.45
N VAL A 10 58.68 37.83 18.42
CA VAL A 10 59.34 36.54 18.78
C VAL A 10 60.01 36.76 20.17
N CYS A 11 60.11 35.71 21.02
CA CYS A 11 60.98 35.51 22.22
C CYS A 11 60.63 36.24 23.55
N LEU A 12 60.77 35.70 24.79
CA LEU A 12 61.86 34.92 25.46
C LEU A 12 61.41 34.59 26.95
N LEU A 13 61.56 33.38 27.58
CA LEU A 13 62.59 32.95 28.59
C LEU A 13 62.13 31.69 29.42
N GLN A 14 62.92 30.58 29.45
CA GLN A 14 63.68 29.94 30.58
C GLN A 14 62.99 28.97 31.59
N ASN A 15 63.44 27.69 31.64
CA ASN A 15 64.35 27.08 32.67
C ASN A 15 64.36 25.52 32.71
N SER A 16 65.53 24.92 33.00
CA SER A 16 65.79 23.51 33.40
C SER A 16 67.01 23.45 34.33
N PRO A 17 67.20 22.39 35.15
CA PRO A 17 68.34 21.44 34.97
C PRO A 17 68.04 19.96 35.41
N ALA A 18 68.47 18.92 34.66
CA ALA A 18 69.67 18.00 34.80
C ALA A 18 69.54 16.87 35.89
N VAL A 19 70.01 15.59 35.80
CA VAL A 19 71.29 14.96 35.34
C VAL A 19 71.21 13.39 35.19
N ASP A 20 71.88 12.85 34.16
CA ASP A 20 72.62 11.57 33.83
C ASP A 20 72.41 10.15 34.44
N ALA A 21 72.47 9.10 33.58
CA ALA A 21 73.66 8.20 33.37
C ALA A 21 73.39 6.91 32.51
N LYS A 22 74.37 6.55 31.65
CA LYS A 22 74.65 5.24 30.95
C LYS A 22 76.06 4.76 31.41
N PRO A 23 76.59 3.50 31.21
CA PRO A 23 76.51 2.59 30.04
C PRO A 23 76.48 1.06 30.41
N LEU A 24 76.42 0.04 29.52
CA LEU A 24 77.51 -0.61 28.73
C LEU A 24 76.91 -1.82 27.96
N GLY A 25 77.44 -2.18 26.78
CA GLY A 25 76.91 -3.26 25.93
C GLY A 25 77.69 -4.58 25.94
N THR A 26 77.13 -5.61 25.30
CA THR A 26 77.84 -6.77 24.72
C THR A 26 77.03 -7.34 23.56
N SER A 27 77.71 -7.57 22.44
CA SER A 27 77.26 -8.18 21.20
C SER A 27 77.44 -9.70 21.22
N GLN A 28 76.54 -10.46 20.59
CA GLN A 28 76.89 -11.62 19.76
C GLN A 28 75.75 -12.04 18.83
N SER A 29 76.11 -12.30 17.57
CA SER A 29 75.25 -12.76 16.48
C SER A 29 75.46 -14.25 16.20
N SER A 30 74.38 -15.00 15.91
CA SER A 30 74.43 -16.16 14.99
C SER A 30 73.01 -16.64 14.58
N LEU A 31 72.71 -16.44 13.29
CA LEU A 31 71.94 -17.23 12.31
C LEU A 31 71.04 -18.43 12.71
N GLN A 32 69.90 -18.49 11.99
CA GLN A 32 69.11 -19.64 11.46
C GLN A 32 67.74 -20.00 12.10
N VAL A 33 66.77 -20.19 11.18
CA VAL A 33 65.28 -20.30 11.24
C VAL A 33 64.83 -21.76 11.50
N PRO A 34 63.61 -22.06 12.00
CA PRO A 34 62.39 -22.31 11.17
C PRO A 34 61.09 -21.75 11.81
N LEU A 35 60.16 -21.06 11.12
CA LEU A 35 59.07 -21.54 10.24
C LEU A 35 58.42 -22.88 10.65
N GLU A 36 57.42 -22.84 11.53
CA GLU A 36 56.15 -23.62 11.44
C GLU A 36 55.22 -23.33 12.64
N ASP A 37 53.91 -23.47 12.37
CA ASP A 37 52.73 -23.41 13.25
C ASP A 37 52.22 -22.03 13.71
N LEU A 38 51.61 -21.29 12.76
CA LEU A 38 50.48 -20.42 13.07
C LEU A 38 49.22 -21.02 12.44
N ASP A 39 48.36 -21.51 13.34
CA ASP A 39 47.04 -22.07 13.14
C ASP A 39 46.15 -21.17 12.24
N PRO A 40 45.64 -21.65 11.09
CA PRO A 40 44.73 -20.88 10.23
C PRO A 40 43.29 -21.06 10.72
N THR A 41 42.98 -20.69 11.96
CA THR A 41 41.61 -20.73 12.47
C THR A 41 41.28 -19.54 13.37
N HIS A 42 41.51 -18.32 12.87
CA HIS A 42 40.83 -17.13 13.39
C HIS A 42 40.64 -16.08 12.30
N HIS A 43 40.07 -16.49 11.16
CA HIS A 43 39.20 -15.54 10.45
C HIS A 43 37.98 -15.35 11.35
N GLN A 44 37.90 -14.20 12.02
CA GLN A 44 36.62 -13.68 12.46
C GLN A 44 35.74 -13.63 11.21
N GLN A 45 34.87 -14.63 11.05
CA GLN A 45 33.71 -14.52 10.19
C GLN A 45 32.95 -13.29 10.69
N ALA A 46 33.10 -12.16 10.01
CA ALA A 46 32.04 -11.18 9.97
C ALA A 46 30.82 -11.97 9.52
N SER A 47 29.88 -12.24 10.42
CA SER A 47 28.65 -12.93 10.08
C SER A 47 27.94 -12.04 9.05
N SER A 48 27.99 -12.41 7.77
CA SER A 48 27.16 -11.78 6.74
C SER A 48 25.73 -11.81 7.29
N LYS A 49 25.13 -10.63 7.50
CA LYS A 49 23.74 -10.56 7.98
C LYS A 49 22.90 -11.37 6.99
N ARG A 50 22.08 -12.31 7.47
CA ARG A 50 21.22 -13.11 6.58
C ARG A 50 19.93 -12.36 6.36
N LEU A 51 19.37 -12.44 5.15
CA LEU A 51 18.03 -11.92 4.88
C LEU A 51 17.00 -12.59 5.81
N HIS A 52 16.17 -11.78 6.45
CA HIS A 52 15.08 -12.21 7.31
C HIS A 52 13.80 -12.52 6.53
N GLY A 53 13.64 -11.93 5.34
CA GLY A 53 12.41 -12.02 4.56
C GLY A 53 11.31 -11.12 5.11
N ARG A 54 11.65 -10.00 5.75
CA ARG A 54 10.70 -9.09 6.39
C ARG A 54 11.06 -7.64 6.13
N PHE A 55 10.08 -6.75 6.03
CA PHE A 55 10.30 -5.31 5.96
C PHE A 55 9.21 -4.53 6.70
N LEU A 56 9.57 -3.35 7.20
CA LEU A 56 8.66 -2.45 7.89
C LEU A 56 7.97 -1.50 6.89
N HIS A 57 6.67 -1.32 7.02
CA HIS A 57 5.91 -0.26 6.36
C HIS A 57 5.30 0.68 7.43
N ILE A 58 5.65 1.96 7.35
CA ILE A 58 5.21 3.02 8.27
C ILE A 58 4.87 4.28 7.46
N THR A 59 3.81 4.99 7.85
CA THR A 59 3.30 6.14 7.08
C THR A 59 2.65 7.15 8.00
N ASP A 60 2.51 8.40 7.51
CA ASP A 60 1.64 9.42 8.10
C ASP A 60 1.95 9.65 9.59
N LEU A 61 3.17 10.13 9.85
CA LEU A 61 3.63 10.43 11.20
C LEU A 61 3.02 11.72 11.73
N HIS A 62 2.87 12.74 10.87
CA HIS A 62 2.27 14.03 11.22
C HIS A 62 2.73 14.59 12.56
N GLN A 63 4.05 14.72 12.74
CA GLN A 63 4.56 15.26 13.99
C GLN A 63 4.16 16.73 14.12
N ASP A 64 3.49 17.03 15.23
CA ASP A 64 3.07 18.36 15.64
C ASP A 64 3.99 18.92 16.74
N PRO A 65 4.82 19.93 16.41
CA PRO A 65 5.68 20.58 17.40
C PRO A 65 4.91 21.41 18.44
N HIS A 66 3.64 21.74 18.20
CA HIS A 66 2.83 22.62 19.06
C HIS A 66 1.87 21.85 19.97
N TYR A 67 1.75 20.52 19.78
CA TYR A 67 0.93 19.66 20.62
C TYR A 67 1.27 19.84 22.10
N LYS A 68 0.24 19.99 22.93
CA LYS A 68 0.38 20.05 24.39
C LYS A 68 -0.47 18.97 25.02
N ALA A 69 0.15 18.10 25.81
CA ALA A 69 -0.60 17.18 26.65
C ALA A 69 -1.56 17.98 27.56
N PHE A 70 -2.76 17.43 27.72
CA PHE A 70 -3.88 17.93 28.52
C PHE A 70 -4.49 19.25 28.02
N SER A 71 -4.24 19.61 26.77
CA SER A 71 -4.95 20.68 26.06
C SER A 71 -6.35 20.22 25.59
N SER A 72 -7.17 21.17 25.13
CA SER A 72 -8.44 20.81 24.49
C SER A 72 -8.21 20.18 23.11
N THR A 73 -9.05 19.21 22.77
CA THR A 73 -9.12 18.60 21.44
C THR A 73 -10.10 19.32 20.52
N ASP A 74 -10.69 20.43 20.94
CA ASP A 74 -11.63 21.22 20.16
C ASP A 74 -10.97 21.90 18.95
N GLU A 75 -11.69 22.11 17.85
CA GLU A 75 -11.20 22.73 16.60
C GLU A 75 -10.48 24.06 16.87
N ASP A 76 -11.12 24.89 17.70
CA ASP A 76 -10.63 26.20 18.09
C ASP A 76 -9.33 26.16 18.89
N ASP A 77 -8.94 25.00 19.40
CA ASP A 77 -7.77 24.79 20.25
C ASP A 77 -6.71 23.84 19.64
N ALA A 78 -7.11 22.96 18.72
CA ALA A 78 -6.28 22.09 17.87
C ALA A 78 -5.19 21.30 18.64
N CYS A 79 -5.45 20.92 19.89
CA CYS A 79 -4.46 20.34 20.81
C CYS A 79 -3.25 21.22 21.16
N HIS A 80 -3.33 22.53 20.94
CA HIS A 80 -2.23 23.48 21.22
C HIS A 80 -2.51 24.34 22.46
N ARG A 81 -3.76 24.42 22.89
CA ARG A 81 -4.25 25.37 23.91
C ARG A 81 -5.51 24.85 24.61
N GLY A 82 -5.99 25.61 25.60
CA GLY A 82 -7.08 25.17 26.47
C GLY A 82 -6.65 24.09 27.47
N LYS A 83 -7.62 23.53 28.19
CA LYS A 83 -7.45 22.36 29.07
C LYS A 83 -8.47 21.31 28.65
N GLY A 84 -8.04 20.08 28.41
CA GLY A 84 -8.90 19.00 27.94
C GLY A 84 -8.19 17.65 27.92
N THR A 85 -8.61 16.77 27.03
CA THR A 85 -8.27 15.33 27.05
C THR A 85 -7.15 14.93 26.11
N ALA A 86 -6.38 15.89 25.57
CA ALA A 86 -5.21 15.57 24.78
C ALA A 86 -4.24 14.68 25.59
N GLY A 87 -4.05 13.42 25.21
CA GLY A 87 -3.23 12.48 25.96
C GLY A 87 -1.73 12.72 25.82
N THR A 88 -0.93 12.13 26.71
CA THR A 88 0.53 12.25 26.64
C THR A 88 1.10 11.72 25.32
N TYR A 89 0.50 10.66 24.76
CA TYR A 89 0.93 10.05 23.49
C TYR A 89 -0.01 10.35 22.32
N GLY A 90 -0.84 11.41 22.43
CA GLY A 90 -1.80 11.76 21.39
C GLY A 90 -3.24 11.61 21.88
N ALA A 91 -4.17 12.05 21.05
CA ALA A 91 -5.61 11.98 21.30
C ALA A 91 -6.27 11.12 20.21
N GLU A 92 -6.51 9.85 20.51
CA GLU A 92 -7.12 8.94 19.56
C GLU A 92 -8.49 9.45 19.08
N THR A 93 -8.87 9.14 17.83
CA THR A 93 -10.17 9.48 17.23
C THR A 93 -10.44 10.98 17.06
N SER A 94 -9.46 11.83 17.34
CA SER A 94 -9.52 13.28 17.11
C SER A 94 -8.73 13.66 15.87
N ASP A 95 -8.88 14.90 15.41
CA ASP A 95 -8.06 15.45 14.31
C ASP A 95 -6.76 16.11 14.81
N CYS A 96 -6.37 15.85 16.06
CA CYS A 96 -5.08 16.26 16.57
C CYS A 96 -3.95 15.42 16.00
N ASP A 97 -2.88 16.10 15.61
CA ASP A 97 -1.68 15.48 15.09
C ASP A 97 -0.76 14.91 16.19
N THR A 98 0.32 14.24 15.78
CA THR A 98 1.15 13.40 16.64
C THR A 98 2.11 14.21 17.52
N PRO A 99 2.08 14.05 18.86
CA PRO A 99 3.10 14.65 19.70
C PRO A 99 4.47 14.00 19.54
N HIS A 100 5.54 14.75 19.83
CA HIS A 100 6.91 14.22 19.81
C HIS A 100 7.10 12.98 20.71
N THR A 101 6.38 12.89 21.81
CA THR A 101 6.38 11.74 22.75
C THR A 101 5.94 10.44 22.07
N LEU A 102 4.93 10.49 21.20
CA LEU A 102 4.48 9.32 20.44
C LEU A 102 5.52 8.94 19.39
N VAL A 103 6.07 9.90 18.63
CA VAL A 103 7.16 9.65 17.68
C VAL A 103 8.34 8.95 18.36
N ASP A 104 8.82 9.52 19.48
CA ASP A 104 9.95 8.96 20.23
C ASP A 104 9.67 7.55 20.76
N ALA A 105 8.46 7.32 21.28
CA ALA A 105 8.05 6.02 21.78
C ALA A 105 7.93 4.98 20.66
N THR A 106 7.42 5.37 19.49
CA THR A 106 7.31 4.52 18.31
C THR A 106 8.69 4.09 17.80
N PHE A 107 9.62 5.03 17.59
CA PHE A 107 10.97 4.68 17.13
C PHE A 107 11.75 3.87 18.16
N LYS A 108 11.57 4.14 19.46
CA LYS A 108 12.13 3.30 20.52
C LYS A 108 11.61 1.88 20.45
N TRP A 109 10.30 1.70 20.33
CA TRP A 109 9.69 0.37 20.24
C TRP A 109 10.15 -0.37 18.98
N ILE A 110 10.23 0.31 17.83
CA ILE A 110 10.76 -0.25 16.58
C ILE A 110 12.21 -0.72 16.77
N LYS A 111 13.06 0.08 17.41
CA LYS A 111 14.46 -0.26 17.69
C LYS A 111 14.58 -1.52 18.54
N GLU A 112 13.72 -1.67 19.55
CA GLU A 112 13.76 -2.79 20.50
C GLU A 112 13.11 -4.07 19.97
N ASN A 113 12.16 -3.99 19.03
CA ASN A 113 11.31 -5.13 18.66
C ASN A 113 11.33 -5.49 17.16
N VAL A 114 11.69 -4.56 16.27
CA VAL A 114 11.55 -4.73 14.81
C VAL A 114 12.88 -4.63 14.08
N ARG A 115 13.73 -3.65 14.42
CA ARG A 115 14.98 -3.31 13.72
C ARG A 115 15.81 -4.53 13.30
N ASP A 116 16.12 -5.41 14.25
CA ASP A 116 17.03 -6.54 14.03
C ASP A 116 16.36 -7.74 13.32
N SER A 117 15.16 -7.55 12.79
CA SER A 117 14.36 -8.59 12.15
C SER A 117 13.79 -8.18 10.79
N VAL A 118 14.21 -7.04 10.26
CA VAL A 118 13.77 -6.50 8.95
C VAL A 118 14.97 -6.22 8.05
N ASP A 119 14.77 -6.39 6.75
CA ASP A 119 15.80 -6.23 5.71
C ASP A 119 15.83 -4.80 5.14
N PHE A 120 14.70 -4.10 5.17
CA PHE A 120 14.54 -2.71 4.71
C PHE A 120 13.29 -2.06 5.34
N VAL A 121 13.15 -0.75 5.14
CA VAL A 121 12.02 0.04 5.66
C VAL A 121 11.40 0.86 4.53
N VAL A 122 10.07 0.85 4.44
CA VAL A 122 9.28 1.70 3.57
C VAL A 122 8.58 2.76 4.42
N TRP A 123 8.91 4.03 4.15
CA TRP A 123 8.32 5.20 4.78
C TRP A 123 7.57 6.04 3.74
N THR A 124 6.25 6.01 3.75
CA THR A 124 5.44 6.65 2.70
C THR A 124 5.05 8.10 2.99
N GLY A 125 5.88 8.84 3.72
CA GLY A 125 5.75 10.30 3.87
C GLY A 125 4.74 10.78 4.91
N ASP A 126 4.37 12.06 4.76
CA ASP A 126 3.52 12.85 5.67
C ASP A 126 4.11 12.95 7.07
N SER A 127 5.23 13.66 7.13
CA SER A 127 6.00 13.90 8.37
C SER A 127 5.48 15.11 9.13
N ALA A 128 5.13 16.16 8.40
CA ALA A 128 4.67 17.42 8.96
C ALA A 128 3.18 17.36 9.26
N ARG A 129 2.77 17.90 10.42
CA ARG A 129 1.37 18.05 10.84
C ARG A 129 0.47 18.69 9.76
N HIS A 130 -0.83 18.52 9.89
CA HIS A 130 -1.86 19.24 9.14
C HIS A 130 -1.83 20.74 9.48
N ASP A 131 -2.40 21.54 8.57
CA ASP A 131 -2.52 22.99 8.77
C ASP A 131 -3.88 23.37 9.40
N SER A 132 -4.20 22.70 10.52
CA SER A 132 -5.55 22.79 11.13
C SER A 132 -5.71 23.93 12.15
N ASP A 133 -4.61 24.49 12.69
CA ASP A 133 -4.69 25.65 13.59
C ASP A 133 -4.53 26.97 12.83
N GLU A 134 -5.63 27.68 12.58
CA GLU A 134 -5.60 28.99 11.93
C GLU A 134 -4.76 30.04 12.68
N LYS A 135 -4.57 29.89 14.01
CA LYS A 135 -3.77 30.82 14.82
C LYS A 135 -2.27 30.52 14.74
N ILE A 136 -1.90 29.30 14.37
CA ILE A 136 -0.52 28.83 14.22
C ILE A 136 -0.41 28.12 12.85
N PRO A 137 -0.45 28.87 11.74
CA PRO A 137 -0.39 28.28 10.42
C PRO A 137 0.97 27.62 10.18
N ARG A 138 0.96 26.51 9.46
CA ARG A 138 2.14 25.73 9.06
C ARG A 138 3.04 26.56 8.16
N ILE A 139 4.32 26.63 8.52
CA ILE A 139 5.32 27.39 7.76
C ILE A 139 6.40 26.49 7.16
N GLN A 140 7.04 26.96 6.10
CA GLN A 140 8.05 26.19 5.36
C GLN A 140 9.20 25.67 6.24
N SER A 141 9.72 26.49 7.15
CA SER A 141 10.83 26.07 8.03
C SER A 141 10.41 24.89 8.91
N GLU A 142 9.20 24.92 9.43
CA GLU A 142 8.68 23.86 10.29
C GLU A 142 8.49 22.55 9.54
N VAL A 143 7.95 22.59 8.32
CA VAL A 143 7.82 21.39 7.46
C VAL A 143 9.18 20.73 7.23
N LEU A 144 10.19 21.54 6.89
CA LEU A 144 11.55 21.06 6.64
C LEU A 144 12.23 20.58 7.93
N ASP A 145 12.04 21.26 9.05
CA ASP A 145 12.63 20.89 10.34
C ASP A 145 12.03 19.60 10.89
N THR A 146 10.71 19.42 10.75
CA THR A 146 10.05 18.15 11.11
C THR A 146 10.56 17.02 10.21
N ASN A 147 10.66 17.24 8.90
CA ASN A 147 11.23 16.24 7.99
C ASN A 147 12.67 15.86 8.34
N ARG A 148 13.52 16.83 8.74
CA ARG A 148 14.87 16.54 9.26
C ARG A 148 14.82 15.70 10.52
N LYS A 149 14.01 16.07 11.50
CA LYS A 149 13.88 15.30 12.76
C LYS A 149 13.43 13.87 12.51
N ILE A 150 12.46 13.65 11.64
CA ILE A 150 11.99 12.29 11.33
C ILE A 150 13.05 11.51 10.54
N ALA A 151 13.74 12.14 9.58
CA ALA A 151 14.89 11.54 8.90
C ALA A 151 15.98 11.12 9.90
N ASP A 152 16.33 12.00 10.85
CA ASP A 152 17.30 11.71 11.91
C ASP A 152 16.83 10.52 12.77
N LYS A 153 15.54 10.42 13.11
CA LYS A 153 14.98 9.27 13.85
C LYS A 153 15.14 7.96 13.10
N PHE A 154 14.93 7.96 11.78
CA PHE A 154 15.18 6.78 10.94
C PHE A 154 16.68 6.42 10.93
N LEU A 155 17.56 7.41 10.79
CA LEU A 155 19.01 7.19 10.81
C LEU A 155 19.50 6.65 12.17
N GLU A 156 19.01 7.21 13.29
CA GLU A 156 19.31 6.75 14.65
C GLU A 156 18.81 5.32 14.94
N THR A 157 17.73 4.93 14.26
CA THR A 157 17.07 3.63 14.46
C THR A 157 17.64 2.55 13.56
N PHE A 158 17.95 2.87 12.30
CA PHE A 158 18.34 1.90 11.27
C PHE A 158 19.78 2.07 10.78
N GLY A 159 20.53 3.03 11.31
CA GLY A 159 21.95 3.22 11.06
C GLY A 159 22.86 2.53 12.08
N ASP A 160 24.12 2.39 11.68
CA ASP A 160 25.24 1.98 12.52
C ASP A 160 26.34 3.05 12.39
N GLY A 161 26.24 4.11 13.20
CA GLY A 161 27.10 5.30 13.07
C GLY A 161 26.45 6.39 12.21
N GLU A 162 27.19 6.92 11.24
CA GLU A 162 26.70 7.98 10.33
C GLU A 162 26.02 7.45 9.06
N ASP A 163 26.08 6.13 8.84
CA ASP A 163 25.52 5.46 7.67
C ASP A 163 24.44 4.46 8.07
N LEU A 164 23.49 4.26 7.15
CA LEU A 164 22.45 3.25 7.33
C LEU A 164 23.08 1.86 7.30
N SER A 165 22.52 0.94 8.10
CA SER A 165 22.79 -0.49 7.97
C SER A 165 21.58 -1.26 7.44
N ILE A 166 20.39 -0.67 7.54
CA ILE A 166 19.14 -1.12 6.93
C ILE A 166 18.63 0.03 6.04
N PRO A 167 18.41 -0.18 4.72
CA PRO A 167 17.99 0.89 3.83
C PRO A 167 16.55 1.34 4.14
N VAL A 168 16.35 2.66 4.11
CA VAL A 168 15.05 3.31 4.32
C VAL A 168 14.65 4.01 3.02
N ILE A 169 13.45 3.73 2.53
CA ILE A 169 12.92 4.27 1.29
C ILE A 169 11.79 5.23 1.66
N SER A 170 12.05 6.53 1.47
CA SER A 170 11.11 7.60 1.78
C SER A 170 10.35 8.04 0.53
N THR A 171 9.10 8.46 0.69
CA THR A 171 8.30 9.13 -0.36
C THR A 171 7.73 10.44 0.16
N PHE A 172 7.48 11.40 -0.73
CA PHE A 172 6.80 12.64 -0.34
C PHE A 172 5.35 12.40 0.02
N GLY A 173 4.95 12.90 1.18
CA GLY A 173 3.55 13.13 1.51
C GLY A 173 3.03 14.48 1.01
N ASN A 174 1.71 14.66 0.97
CA ASN A 174 1.10 15.91 0.53
C ASN A 174 1.21 17.03 1.58
N ASN A 175 1.43 16.68 2.85
CA ASN A 175 1.78 17.61 3.90
C ASN A 175 3.28 17.88 4.00
N ASP A 176 4.15 17.18 3.27
CA ASP A 176 5.59 17.47 3.26
C ASP A 176 5.97 18.65 2.36
N ILE A 177 5.01 19.29 1.70
CA ILE A 177 5.22 20.43 0.81
C ILE A 177 4.30 21.58 1.21
N LEU A 178 4.77 22.82 1.03
CA LEU A 178 3.94 24.02 1.12
C LEU A 178 3.99 24.83 -0.20
N PRO A 179 2.84 25.37 -0.66
CA PRO A 179 1.48 25.21 -0.09
C PRO A 179 0.98 23.75 -0.12
N HIS A 180 0.06 23.40 0.79
CA HIS A 180 -0.49 22.05 0.91
C HIS A 180 -0.96 21.51 -0.45
N ASN A 181 -0.60 20.26 -0.77
CA ASN A 181 -0.88 19.56 -2.05
C ASN A 181 -0.17 20.14 -3.30
N ILE A 182 0.39 21.34 -3.24
CA ILE A 182 0.90 22.05 -4.42
C ILE A 182 2.41 21.85 -4.59
N LEU A 183 2.78 20.85 -5.38
CA LEU A 183 4.16 20.65 -5.84
C LEU A 183 4.29 21.02 -7.32
N LEU A 184 5.09 22.04 -7.61
CA LEU A 184 5.45 22.42 -8.98
C LEU A 184 6.44 21.43 -9.61
N SER A 185 6.50 21.41 -10.94
CA SER A 185 7.50 20.65 -11.70
C SER A 185 8.93 20.98 -11.24
N GLY A 186 9.79 19.97 -11.19
CA GLY A 186 11.18 20.11 -10.81
C GLY A 186 12.10 20.57 -11.97
N PRO A 187 13.33 21.00 -11.68
CA PRO A 187 13.90 21.16 -10.34
C PRO A 187 13.31 22.38 -9.61
N ASN A 188 13.06 22.22 -8.31
CA ASN A 188 12.52 23.29 -7.47
C ASN A 188 13.20 23.32 -6.08
N LYS A 189 12.91 24.34 -5.28
CA LYS A 189 13.55 24.54 -3.96
C LYS A 189 13.25 23.43 -2.96
N TRP A 190 12.06 22.82 -3.04
CA TRP A 190 11.69 21.70 -2.18
C TRP A 190 12.56 20.50 -2.50
N LEU A 191 12.53 20.01 -3.75
CA LEU A 191 13.31 18.85 -4.18
C LEU A 191 14.81 19.03 -3.93
N LYS A 192 15.33 20.26 -4.12
CA LYS A 192 16.72 20.57 -3.77
C LYS A 192 16.99 20.40 -2.28
N THR A 193 16.18 21.00 -1.41
CA THR A 193 16.37 20.90 0.04
C THR A 193 16.23 19.45 0.52
N TYR A 194 15.27 18.70 -0.02
CA TYR A 194 15.08 17.29 0.31
C TYR A 194 16.21 16.40 -0.18
N THR A 195 16.97 16.82 -1.21
CA THR A 195 18.19 16.09 -1.59
C THR A 195 19.21 16.11 -0.47
N ASP A 196 19.23 17.18 0.32
CA ASP A 196 20.12 17.32 1.48
C ASP A 196 19.54 16.59 2.70
N ILE A 197 18.23 16.65 2.94
CA ILE A 197 17.57 15.97 4.09
C ILE A 197 17.62 14.44 3.93
N TRP A 198 17.43 13.94 2.71
CA TRP A 198 17.37 12.50 2.40
C TRP A 198 18.67 12.00 1.77
N ASP A 199 19.79 12.67 2.00
CA ASP A 199 21.05 12.32 1.37
C ASP A 199 21.49 10.90 1.71
N LYS A 200 21.27 10.42 2.93
CA LYS A 200 21.56 9.04 3.33
C LYS A 200 20.58 8.00 2.79
N PHE A 201 19.37 8.41 2.37
CA PHE A 201 18.32 7.51 1.87
C PHE A 201 18.36 7.34 0.35
N ILE A 202 18.89 8.32 -0.38
CA ILE A 202 18.89 8.36 -1.85
C ILE A 202 20.27 7.93 -2.35
N PRO A 203 20.36 6.81 -3.11
CA PRO A 203 21.61 6.39 -3.74
C PRO A 203 22.19 7.51 -4.61
N GLU A 204 23.52 7.63 -4.64
CA GLU A 204 24.20 8.73 -5.33
C GLU A 204 23.80 8.84 -6.81
N GLU A 205 23.73 7.70 -7.48
CA GLU A 205 23.33 7.58 -8.89
C GLU A 205 21.88 8.03 -9.15
N GLN A 206 21.03 8.09 -8.12
CA GLN A 206 19.64 8.52 -8.22
C GLN A 206 19.44 10.01 -7.91
N ARG A 207 20.41 10.70 -7.30
CA ARG A 207 20.25 12.08 -6.80
C ARG A 207 19.83 13.08 -7.87
N HIS A 208 20.38 12.96 -9.08
CA HIS A 208 19.98 13.83 -10.19
C HIS A 208 18.52 13.60 -10.63
N GLY A 209 18.09 12.34 -10.69
CA GLY A 209 16.69 11.99 -10.96
C GLY A 209 15.76 12.51 -9.88
N PHE A 210 16.17 12.38 -8.61
CA PHE A 210 15.45 12.93 -7.48
C PHE A 210 15.32 14.45 -7.53
N GLN A 211 16.39 15.19 -7.83
CA GLN A 211 16.30 16.65 -7.99
C GLN A 211 15.39 17.08 -9.14
N ARG A 212 15.30 16.26 -10.19
CA ARG A 212 14.46 16.50 -11.36
C ARG A 212 12.97 16.33 -11.04
N GLY A 213 12.59 15.35 -10.23
CA GLY A 213 11.19 14.96 -10.09
C GLY A 213 10.75 14.40 -8.73
N GLY A 214 11.66 14.25 -7.78
CA GLY A 214 11.36 13.70 -6.45
C GLY A 214 11.09 12.20 -6.45
N TRP A 215 11.44 11.49 -7.52
CA TRP A 215 11.32 10.04 -7.65
C TRP A 215 12.72 9.39 -7.68
N TYR A 216 12.82 8.18 -7.16
CA TYR A 216 14.05 7.39 -7.18
C TYR A 216 13.75 5.91 -6.90
N TYR A 217 14.76 5.05 -6.96
CA TYR A 217 14.66 3.67 -6.47
C TYR A 217 15.88 3.28 -5.63
N VAL A 218 15.73 2.26 -4.80
CA VAL A 218 16.83 1.66 -4.02
C VAL A 218 16.86 0.16 -4.28
N GLU A 219 18.02 -0.39 -4.61
CA GLU A 219 18.22 -1.85 -4.66
C GLU A 219 18.36 -2.42 -3.24
N VAL A 220 17.23 -2.64 -2.57
CA VAL A 220 17.19 -3.16 -1.18
C VAL A 220 17.74 -4.57 -1.06
N ILE A 221 17.68 -5.35 -2.13
CA ILE A 221 18.44 -6.59 -2.27
C ILE A 221 19.22 -6.46 -3.59
N PRO A 222 20.54 -6.21 -3.52
CA PRO A 222 21.37 -5.95 -4.69
C PRO A 222 21.12 -6.93 -5.84
N LYS A 223 20.86 -6.40 -7.05
CA LYS A 223 20.61 -7.18 -8.29
C LYS A 223 19.40 -8.14 -8.23
N LYS A 224 18.55 -8.08 -7.19
CA LYS A 224 17.37 -8.96 -7.03
C LYS A 224 16.07 -8.18 -6.85
N LEU A 225 16.05 -7.21 -5.92
CA LEU A 225 14.85 -6.45 -5.56
C LEU A 225 15.16 -4.96 -5.48
N ALA A 226 14.36 -4.16 -6.18
CA ALA A 226 14.37 -2.70 -6.05
C ALA A 226 13.02 -2.18 -5.51
N VAL A 227 13.07 -1.17 -4.65
CA VAL A 227 11.89 -0.45 -4.17
C VAL A 227 11.89 0.94 -4.79
N PHE A 228 10.78 1.29 -5.46
CA PHE A 228 10.61 2.55 -6.18
C PHE A 228 9.82 3.53 -5.33
N SER A 229 10.42 4.69 -5.05
CA SER A 229 9.74 5.84 -4.46
C SER A 229 9.14 6.70 -5.56
N LEU A 230 7.81 6.69 -5.66
CA LEU A 230 7.06 7.50 -6.61
C LEU A 230 6.65 8.81 -5.94
N ASN A 231 6.94 9.95 -6.59
CA ASN A 231 6.33 11.22 -6.25
C ASN A 231 4.87 11.31 -6.76
N THR A 232 3.92 10.83 -5.95
CA THR A 232 2.50 10.77 -6.34
C THR A 232 1.78 12.12 -6.31
N LEU A 233 2.41 13.20 -5.82
CA LEU A 233 1.87 14.56 -5.93
C LEU A 233 1.75 15.04 -7.38
N TYR A 234 2.51 14.47 -8.31
CA TYR A 234 2.34 14.74 -9.73
C TYR A 234 1.17 14.00 -10.38
N PHE A 235 0.56 13.06 -9.66
CA PHE A 235 -0.63 12.33 -10.08
C PHE A 235 -1.87 12.79 -9.33
N PHE A 236 -1.69 13.42 -8.17
CA PHE A 236 -2.75 13.85 -7.27
C PHE A 236 -3.69 14.86 -7.95
N SER A 237 -4.98 14.56 -7.98
CA SER A 237 -6.00 15.40 -8.61
C SER A 237 -6.12 16.79 -7.98
N HIS A 238 -5.76 16.94 -6.71
CA HIS A 238 -5.78 18.18 -5.95
C HIS A 238 -4.50 19.01 -6.02
N ASN A 239 -3.47 18.53 -6.71
CA ASN A 239 -2.32 19.36 -7.04
C ASN A 239 -2.66 20.29 -8.23
N ALA A 240 -3.12 21.51 -7.91
CA ALA A 240 -3.48 22.51 -8.91
C ALA A 240 -2.30 23.02 -9.77
N ALA A 241 -1.05 22.66 -9.46
CA ALA A 241 0.13 23.03 -10.26
C ALA A 241 0.47 22.04 -11.38
N VAL A 242 -0.26 20.94 -11.52
CA VAL A 242 -0.02 19.91 -12.55
C VAL A 242 -1.32 19.52 -13.25
N ASP A 243 -1.22 19.12 -14.52
CA ASP A 243 -2.36 18.76 -15.38
C ASP A 243 -2.30 17.30 -15.86
N GLY A 244 -2.17 16.41 -14.89
CA GLY A 244 -2.20 14.97 -15.11
C GLY A 244 -0.98 14.44 -15.87
N CYS A 245 -1.19 13.36 -16.61
CA CYS A 245 -0.13 12.60 -17.26
C CYS A 245 -0.29 12.50 -18.77
N ALA A 246 -1.25 13.20 -19.40
CA ALA A 246 -1.48 13.12 -20.83
C ALA A 246 -0.48 13.93 -21.66
N LEU A 247 -0.14 15.15 -21.23
CA LEU A 247 0.69 16.10 -21.97
C LEU A 247 2.16 15.95 -21.60
N ARG A 248 3.05 15.97 -22.61
CA ARG A 248 4.50 15.83 -22.45
C ARG A 248 5.17 16.92 -21.62
N SER A 249 4.52 18.08 -21.50
CA SER A 249 4.98 19.20 -20.68
C SER A 249 4.77 18.97 -19.18
N GLU A 250 3.87 18.06 -18.81
CA GLU A 250 3.49 17.85 -17.42
C GLU A 250 4.50 16.95 -16.70
N PRO A 251 4.84 17.27 -15.44
CA PRO A 251 5.74 16.43 -14.66
C PRO A 251 5.15 15.03 -14.44
N GLY A 252 3.83 14.90 -14.41
CA GLY A 252 3.15 13.60 -14.38
C GLY A 252 3.54 12.74 -15.59
N TYR A 253 3.52 13.29 -16.81
CA TYR A 253 3.96 12.55 -18.01
C TYR A 253 5.44 12.15 -17.92
N GLU A 254 6.31 13.06 -17.47
CA GLU A 254 7.76 12.80 -17.34
C GLU A 254 8.03 11.66 -16.35
N HIS A 255 7.39 11.69 -15.18
CA HIS A 255 7.50 10.64 -14.15
C HIS A 255 7.09 9.28 -14.72
N MET A 256 5.97 9.26 -15.42
CA MET A 256 5.42 8.08 -16.06
C MET A 256 6.33 7.48 -17.14
N GLU A 257 7.05 8.31 -17.91
CA GLU A 257 8.09 7.83 -18.83
C GLU A 257 9.34 7.33 -18.10
N TRP A 258 9.76 8.02 -17.03
CA TRP A 258 10.85 7.54 -16.18
C TRP A 258 10.53 6.16 -15.63
N LEU A 259 9.35 5.98 -15.03
CA LEU A 259 8.89 4.70 -14.48
C LEU A 259 8.89 3.62 -15.54
N ARG A 260 8.35 3.90 -16.73
CA ARG A 260 8.35 2.98 -17.87
C ARG A 260 9.76 2.50 -18.23
N ILE A 261 10.73 3.41 -18.30
CA ILE A 261 12.11 3.13 -18.68
C ILE A 261 12.81 2.33 -17.57
N GLN A 262 12.69 2.74 -16.32
CA GLN A 262 13.32 2.04 -15.20
C GLN A 262 12.75 0.63 -15.01
N LEU A 263 11.44 0.44 -15.12
CA LEU A 263 10.83 -0.89 -15.08
C LEU A 263 11.34 -1.80 -16.20
N GLN A 264 11.59 -1.25 -17.39
CA GLN A 264 12.19 -2.03 -18.48
C GLN A 264 13.63 -2.45 -18.13
N PHE A 265 14.45 -1.55 -17.57
CA PHE A 265 15.79 -1.91 -17.11
C PHE A 265 15.76 -2.98 -16.01
N MET A 266 14.82 -2.90 -15.06
CA MET A 266 14.67 -3.91 -14.01
C MET A 266 14.28 -5.26 -14.60
N ARG A 267 13.35 -5.28 -15.57
CA ARG A 267 12.98 -6.49 -16.29
C ARG A 267 14.16 -7.09 -17.06
N ASP A 268 14.91 -6.28 -17.79
CA ASP A 268 16.05 -6.74 -18.59
C ASP A 268 17.16 -7.34 -17.71
N ARG A 269 17.30 -6.83 -16.48
CA ARG A 269 18.20 -7.36 -15.44
C ARG A 269 17.63 -8.55 -14.67
N GLY A 270 16.37 -8.93 -14.91
CA GLY A 270 15.69 -10.01 -14.19
C GLY A 270 15.32 -9.67 -12.74
N MET A 271 15.31 -8.39 -12.38
CA MET A 271 14.98 -7.90 -11.04
C MET A 271 13.47 -7.82 -10.82
N LYS A 272 13.08 -7.83 -9.54
CA LYS A 272 11.70 -7.59 -9.11
C LYS A 272 11.58 -6.23 -8.45
N VAL A 273 10.35 -5.71 -8.41
CA VAL A 273 10.11 -4.34 -7.95
C VAL A 273 8.92 -4.24 -7.01
N ILE A 274 9.04 -3.39 -6.00
CA ILE A 274 7.93 -2.89 -5.19
C ILE A 274 7.74 -1.42 -5.53
N LEU A 275 6.50 -0.97 -5.71
CA LEU A 275 6.17 0.43 -5.95
C LEU A 275 5.63 1.06 -4.67
N THR A 276 6.16 2.22 -4.28
CA THR A 276 5.72 2.95 -3.09
C THR A 276 5.39 4.39 -3.44
N GLY A 277 4.46 4.99 -2.71
CA GLY A 277 4.08 6.39 -2.85
C GLY A 277 3.18 6.80 -1.70
N HIS A 278 2.86 8.08 -1.57
CA HIS A 278 1.98 8.52 -0.50
C HIS A 278 0.50 8.41 -0.89
N VAL A 279 0.03 9.31 -1.77
CA VAL A 279 -1.35 9.32 -2.28
C VAL A 279 -1.63 8.04 -3.10
N PRO A 280 -2.55 7.17 -2.68
CA PRO A 280 -2.85 5.94 -3.40
C PRO A 280 -3.65 6.17 -4.69
N PRO A 281 -3.58 5.25 -5.67
CA PRO A 281 -4.35 5.32 -6.91
C PRO A 281 -5.83 4.93 -6.72
N ALA A 282 -6.51 5.54 -5.73
CA ALA A 282 -7.93 5.32 -5.46
C ALA A 282 -8.79 5.87 -6.60
N ARG A 283 -9.78 5.06 -7.01
CA ARG A 283 -10.67 5.33 -8.14
C ARG A 283 -12.01 4.63 -7.94
N THR A 284 -12.89 5.26 -7.16
CA THR A 284 -14.30 4.91 -6.98
C THR A 284 -15.19 6.10 -7.35
N ASP A 285 -16.52 5.91 -7.26
CA ASP A 285 -17.49 6.97 -7.56
C ASP A 285 -17.48 8.08 -6.50
N SER A 286 -17.24 7.76 -5.22
CA SER A 286 -17.12 8.72 -4.12
C SER A 286 -15.73 9.32 -3.96
N LYS A 287 -14.66 8.62 -4.40
CA LYS A 287 -13.27 9.07 -4.21
C LYS A 287 -12.37 8.74 -5.40
N SER A 288 -11.82 9.78 -6.02
CA SER A 288 -10.79 9.67 -7.05
C SER A 288 -9.61 10.59 -6.71
N LEU A 289 -8.51 9.97 -6.29
CA LEU A 289 -7.32 10.71 -5.82
C LEU A 289 -6.34 10.99 -6.95
N TRP A 290 -6.32 10.22 -8.04
CA TRP A 290 -5.40 10.50 -9.13
C TRP A 290 -6.14 11.07 -10.33
N ASP A 291 -5.47 11.96 -11.08
CA ASP A 291 -5.94 12.32 -12.41
C ASP A 291 -6.14 11.06 -13.27
N GLU A 292 -7.26 10.99 -13.98
CA GLU A 292 -7.65 9.81 -14.74
C GLU A 292 -6.55 9.42 -15.75
N THR A 293 -5.87 10.39 -16.37
CA THR A 293 -4.81 10.08 -17.34
C THR A 293 -3.58 9.47 -16.67
N CYS A 294 -3.30 9.82 -15.40
CA CYS A 294 -2.25 9.21 -14.60
C CYS A 294 -2.63 7.79 -14.17
N TRP A 295 -3.83 7.59 -13.62
CA TRP A 295 -4.33 6.27 -13.24
C TRP A 295 -4.32 5.30 -14.42
N GLN A 296 -4.82 5.74 -15.57
CA GLN A 296 -4.89 4.94 -16.79
C GLN A 296 -3.51 4.45 -17.24
N LYS A 297 -2.52 5.34 -17.28
CA LYS A 297 -1.17 4.93 -17.67
C LYS A 297 -0.52 4.07 -16.59
N TYR A 298 -0.75 4.37 -15.31
CA TYR A 298 -0.23 3.61 -14.17
C TYR A 298 -0.67 2.15 -14.23
N THR A 299 -1.98 1.93 -14.31
CA THR A 299 -2.58 0.60 -14.45
C THR A 299 -2.09 -0.11 -15.72
N LEU A 300 -1.80 0.63 -16.80
CA LEU A 300 -1.17 0.04 -17.99
C LEU A 300 0.26 -0.45 -17.72
N TRP A 301 1.13 0.29 -17.02
CA TRP A 301 2.46 -0.25 -16.67
C TRP A 301 2.36 -1.41 -15.70
N LEU A 302 1.45 -1.36 -14.72
CA LEU A 302 1.19 -2.50 -13.84
C LEU A 302 0.84 -3.75 -14.66
N GLN A 303 -0.04 -3.62 -15.68
CA GLN A 303 -0.38 -4.70 -16.58
C GLN A 303 0.80 -5.16 -17.44
N GLN A 304 1.55 -4.21 -18.01
CA GLN A 304 2.65 -4.54 -18.93
C GLN A 304 3.83 -5.15 -18.18
N TYR A 305 4.13 -4.74 -16.94
CA TYR A 305 5.27 -5.19 -16.11
C TYR A 305 4.89 -6.15 -14.97
N ARG A 306 3.74 -6.82 -15.10
CA ARG A 306 3.17 -7.77 -14.12
C ARG A 306 4.06 -8.99 -13.82
N ASP A 307 5.10 -9.24 -14.61
CA ASP A 307 6.12 -10.27 -14.42
C ASP A 307 7.21 -9.89 -13.40
N ILE A 308 7.39 -8.60 -13.12
CA ILE A 308 8.40 -8.10 -12.19
C ILE A 308 7.84 -7.33 -11.00
N ILE A 309 6.66 -6.73 -11.13
CA ILE A 309 6.01 -5.98 -10.05
C ILE A 309 5.43 -6.95 -9.01
N ILE A 310 5.85 -6.77 -7.77
CA ILE A 310 5.43 -7.59 -6.61
C ILE A 310 4.16 -7.00 -5.97
N GLY A 311 4.04 -5.68 -5.90
CA GLY A 311 2.91 -4.99 -5.29
C GLY A 311 3.15 -3.49 -5.12
N GLY A 312 2.09 -2.80 -4.67
CA GLY A 312 2.11 -1.37 -4.34
C GLY A 312 1.82 -1.12 -2.85
N LEU A 313 2.54 -0.18 -2.23
CA LEU A 313 2.39 0.22 -0.82
C LEU A 313 2.21 1.74 -0.71
N TYR A 314 1.13 2.17 -0.06
CA TYR A 314 0.72 3.58 0.03
C TYR A 314 0.17 3.95 1.41
N GLY A 315 -0.03 5.25 1.67
CA GLY A 315 -0.57 5.80 2.92
C GLY A 315 -1.73 6.77 2.69
N HIS A 316 -1.67 7.97 3.27
CA HIS A 316 -2.56 9.14 3.05
C HIS A 316 -3.98 9.01 3.63
N MET A 317 -4.63 7.86 3.47
CA MET A 317 -6.05 7.71 3.82
C MET A 317 -6.29 7.43 5.30
N ASN A 318 -5.23 7.19 6.08
CA ASN A 318 -5.25 6.87 7.51
C ASN A 318 -6.01 5.60 7.93
N ILE A 319 -6.68 4.92 6.99
CA ILE A 319 -7.41 3.67 7.20
C ILE A 319 -6.70 2.45 6.56
N ASP A 320 -6.81 1.29 7.18
CA ASP A 320 -6.27 0.03 6.66
C ASP A 320 -7.18 -0.58 5.58
N HIS A 321 -6.69 -0.64 4.34
CA HIS A 321 -7.41 -1.35 3.28
C HIS A 321 -6.49 -1.74 2.11
N PHE A 322 -7.10 -2.39 1.12
CA PHE A 322 -6.47 -2.70 -0.15
C PHE A 322 -7.42 -2.40 -1.30
N MET A 323 -6.87 -2.22 -2.49
CA MET A 323 -7.62 -1.97 -3.72
C MET A 323 -7.31 -3.06 -4.76
N ILE A 324 -8.29 -3.31 -5.63
CA ILE A 324 -8.14 -4.19 -6.79
C ILE A 324 -8.35 -3.37 -8.05
N HIS A 325 -7.28 -3.18 -8.82
CA HIS A 325 -7.32 -2.49 -10.11
C HIS A 325 -7.68 -3.47 -11.21
N ASP A 326 -8.67 -3.14 -12.02
CA ASP A 326 -9.13 -3.96 -13.13
C ASP A 326 -8.63 -3.42 -14.47
N THR A 327 -7.78 -4.19 -15.14
CA THR A 327 -7.19 -3.76 -16.43
C THR A 327 -8.19 -3.67 -17.58
N LYS A 328 -9.46 -4.10 -17.41
CA LYS A 328 -10.51 -3.83 -18.41
C LYS A 328 -10.96 -2.37 -18.41
N ASP A 329 -10.69 -1.64 -17.34
CA ASP A 329 -11.09 -0.24 -17.23
C ASP A 329 -10.05 0.68 -17.89
N ILE A 330 -8.97 0.10 -18.46
CA ILE A 330 -8.01 0.82 -19.26
C ILE A 330 -8.65 1.25 -20.60
N ASP A 331 -8.80 2.56 -20.80
CA ASP A 331 -9.22 3.14 -22.07
C ASP A 331 -8.02 3.70 -22.84
N LEU A 332 -7.52 2.92 -23.79
CA LEU A 332 -6.42 3.31 -24.67
C LEU A 332 -6.74 4.52 -25.58
N LEU A 333 -8.03 4.90 -25.72
CA LEU A 333 -8.43 6.05 -26.53
C LEU A 333 -8.11 7.39 -25.86
N LEU A 334 -8.03 7.44 -24.52
CA LEU A 334 -7.60 8.61 -23.76
C LEU A 334 -6.16 9.02 -24.12
N PHE A 335 -5.28 8.05 -24.39
CA PHE A 335 -3.90 8.32 -24.84
C PHE A 335 -3.79 8.82 -26.28
N GLY A 336 -4.86 8.65 -27.07
CA GLY A 336 -4.92 9.05 -28.47
C GLY A 336 -5.40 10.48 -28.70
N GLY A 337 -5.73 11.24 -27.64
CA GLY A 337 -6.31 12.58 -27.73
C GLY A 337 -7.70 12.61 -28.39
N LYS A 338 -8.39 11.46 -28.46
CA LYS A 338 -9.71 11.30 -29.11
C LYS A 338 -10.87 11.32 -28.12
N SER A 339 -10.56 11.29 -26.84
CA SER A 339 -11.51 11.42 -25.74
C SER A 339 -11.04 12.56 -24.84
N VAL A 340 -11.99 13.38 -24.39
CA VAL A 340 -11.75 14.40 -23.37
C VAL A 340 -11.68 13.63 -22.04
N ALA A 341 -10.58 13.78 -21.30
CA ALA A 341 -10.52 13.24 -19.94
C ALA A 341 -11.72 13.78 -19.15
N PRO A 342 -12.39 12.95 -18.32
CA PRO A 342 -13.49 13.44 -17.51
C PRO A 342 -13.04 14.68 -16.72
N PRO A 343 -13.91 15.70 -16.54
CA PRO A 343 -13.58 16.87 -15.75
C PRO A 343 -13.04 16.46 -14.38
N ARG A 344 -12.04 17.18 -13.86
CA ARG A 344 -11.56 16.98 -12.47
C ARG A 344 -12.78 16.97 -11.54
N ALA A 345 -13.03 15.85 -10.89
CA ALA A 345 -13.98 15.80 -9.79
C ALA A 345 -13.32 16.53 -8.61
N LEU A 346 -13.88 17.67 -8.21
CA LEU A 346 -13.54 18.31 -6.95
C LEU A 346 -14.24 17.52 -5.85
N MET A 347 -13.58 16.49 -5.34
CA MET A 347 -14.00 15.77 -4.15
C MET A 347 -13.32 16.37 -2.93
N ASP A 348 -13.94 16.29 -1.76
CA ASP A 348 -13.35 16.83 -0.54
C ASP A 348 -12.03 16.10 -0.23
N ASP A 349 -10.98 16.85 0.08
CA ASP A 349 -9.67 16.29 0.44
C ASP A 349 -9.74 15.62 1.82
N GLU A 350 -10.61 16.12 2.70
CA GLU A 350 -10.71 15.73 4.09
C GLU A 350 -11.34 14.34 4.27
N PHE A 351 -10.64 13.46 5.00
CA PHE A 351 -11.04 12.07 5.19
C PHE A 351 -11.85 11.91 6.49
N THR A 352 -13.10 12.33 6.44
CA THR A 352 -14.08 12.11 7.52
C THR A 352 -14.49 10.64 7.61
N ILE A 353 -15.06 10.21 8.74
CA ILE A 353 -15.56 8.83 8.89
C ILE A 353 -16.63 8.51 7.84
N GLN A 354 -17.51 9.47 7.52
CA GLN A 354 -18.53 9.28 6.48
C GLN A 354 -17.88 9.14 5.10
N SER A 355 -16.94 10.01 4.72
CA SER A 355 -16.26 9.91 3.42
C SER A 355 -15.45 8.62 3.29
N ALA A 356 -14.80 8.20 4.37
CA ALA A 356 -14.12 6.91 4.46
C ALA A 356 -15.11 5.76 4.29
N GLY A 357 -16.27 5.88 4.92
CA GLY A 357 -17.37 4.94 4.86
C GLY A 357 -17.91 4.73 3.46
N ASP A 358 -18.34 5.81 2.80
CA ASP A 358 -18.84 5.81 1.42
C ASP A 358 -17.79 5.18 0.47
N TYR A 359 -16.52 5.51 0.66
CA TYR A 359 -15.42 4.92 -0.12
C TYR A 359 -15.27 3.40 0.09
N LEU A 360 -15.33 2.92 1.33
CA LEU A 360 -15.24 1.48 1.60
C LEU A 360 -16.47 0.74 1.05
N GLU A 361 -17.64 1.38 1.04
CA GLU A 361 -18.85 0.82 0.43
C GLU A 361 -18.75 0.70 -1.09
N ASP A 362 -18.23 1.72 -1.77
CA ASP A 362 -17.94 1.65 -3.21
C ASP A 362 -17.00 0.49 -3.54
N LEU A 363 -15.93 0.31 -2.74
CA LEU A 363 -15.02 -0.83 -2.89
C LEU A 363 -15.77 -2.17 -2.73
N ARG A 364 -16.69 -2.25 -1.76
CA ARG A 364 -17.52 -3.46 -1.56
C ARG A 364 -18.43 -3.71 -2.76
N GLU A 365 -19.02 -2.68 -3.34
CA GLU A 365 -19.84 -2.76 -4.55
C GLU A 365 -19.02 -3.29 -5.74
N ASP A 366 -17.85 -2.71 -5.98
CA ASP A 366 -16.91 -3.15 -7.02
C ASP A 366 -16.50 -4.61 -6.82
N TRP A 367 -16.28 -5.01 -5.57
CA TRP A 367 -15.92 -6.39 -5.25
C TRP A 367 -17.09 -7.37 -5.40
N SER A 368 -18.33 -6.90 -5.27
CA SER A 368 -19.53 -7.72 -5.38
C SER A 368 -19.72 -8.30 -6.79
N VAL A 369 -19.28 -7.54 -7.81
CA VAL A 369 -19.37 -7.89 -9.23
C VAL A 369 -18.15 -8.66 -9.75
N LEU A 370 -17.14 -8.89 -8.91
CA LEU A 370 -15.96 -9.67 -9.28
C LEU A 370 -16.34 -11.10 -9.73
N PRO A 371 -15.67 -11.65 -10.76
CA PRO A 371 -15.88 -13.03 -11.18
C PRO A 371 -15.63 -14.00 -10.02
N ASN A 372 -16.40 -15.09 -9.93
CA ASN A 372 -16.30 -16.02 -8.82
C ASN A 372 -14.93 -16.74 -8.80
N PRO A 373 -14.08 -16.54 -7.76
CA PRO A 373 -12.72 -17.05 -7.71
C PRO A 373 -12.63 -18.56 -7.44
N LYS A 374 -13.75 -19.24 -7.12
CA LYS A 374 -13.79 -20.73 -7.07
C LYS A 374 -13.44 -21.39 -8.41
N ASN A 375 -13.52 -20.62 -9.50
CA ASN A 375 -13.17 -21.08 -10.84
C ASN A 375 -11.66 -20.94 -11.15
N LEU A 376 -10.88 -20.26 -10.30
CA LEU A 376 -9.42 -20.23 -10.42
C LEU A 376 -8.82 -21.57 -9.93
N PRO A 377 -7.77 -22.11 -10.57
CA PRO A 377 -7.18 -23.39 -10.19
C PRO A 377 -6.71 -23.37 -8.72
N ILE A 378 -7.00 -24.42 -7.94
CA ILE A 378 -6.83 -24.43 -6.48
C ILE A 378 -5.35 -24.54 -6.07
N SER A 379 -4.56 -25.37 -6.74
CA SER A 379 -3.10 -25.55 -6.55
C SER A 379 -2.44 -25.93 -7.88
N MET A 380 -1.15 -25.62 -8.05
CA MET A 380 -0.30 -26.27 -9.05
C MET A 380 0.31 -27.58 -8.53
N ASP A 381 0.21 -27.88 -7.22
CA ASP A 381 0.83 -29.05 -6.57
C ASP A 381 0.04 -30.36 -6.70
N ILE A 382 -0.89 -30.48 -7.66
CA ILE A 382 -1.52 -31.76 -7.97
C ILE A 382 -1.09 -32.18 -9.36
N GLY A 383 -0.15 -33.13 -9.39
CA GLY A 383 0.10 -34.13 -10.44
C GLY A 383 -0.07 -33.68 -11.87
N GLU A 384 1.05 -33.55 -12.57
CA GLU A 384 1.14 -33.79 -14.00
C GLU A 384 0.22 -34.95 -14.40
N GLU A 385 -0.76 -34.70 -15.28
CA GLU A 385 -1.18 -35.68 -16.31
C GLU A 385 -2.28 -35.16 -17.27
N ASP A 386 -2.95 -34.03 -17.01
CA ASP A 386 -4.14 -33.67 -17.83
C ASP A 386 -4.29 -32.19 -18.25
N LEU A 387 -3.30 -31.32 -18.01
CA LEU A 387 -3.39 -29.88 -18.32
C LEU A 387 -2.18 -29.38 -19.13
N ASP A 388 -2.32 -29.39 -20.45
CA ASP A 388 -1.43 -28.67 -21.36
C ASP A 388 -1.56 -27.15 -21.14
N TYR A 389 -0.57 -26.57 -20.43
CA TYR A 389 -0.46 -25.14 -20.15
C TYR A 389 -0.45 -24.29 -21.43
N SER A 390 0.04 -24.83 -22.56
CA SER A 390 0.10 -24.11 -23.83
C SER A 390 -1.29 -23.88 -24.43
N GLU A 391 -2.26 -24.76 -24.20
CA GLU A 391 -3.65 -24.62 -24.69
C GLU A 391 -4.45 -23.56 -23.92
N LEU A 392 -4.06 -23.26 -22.68
CA LEU A 392 -4.69 -22.25 -21.82
C LEU A 392 -4.22 -20.83 -22.13
N TYR A 393 -2.95 -20.64 -22.49
CA TYR A 393 -2.42 -19.34 -22.95
C TYR A 393 -2.80 -19.04 -24.41
N ASN A 394 -2.83 -20.06 -25.28
CA ASN A 394 -3.31 -19.93 -26.66
C ASN A 394 -4.83 -19.72 -26.77
N ALA A 395 -5.52 -19.59 -25.63
CA ALA A 395 -6.95 -19.47 -25.53
C ALA A 395 -7.51 -18.08 -25.84
N SER A 396 -6.68 -17.05 -25.71
CA SER A 396 -7.01 -15.63 -25.91
C SER A 396 -7.22 -15.26 -27.38
N ASP A 397 -6.68 -16.05 -28.32
CA ASP A 397 -6.82 -15.82 -29.76
C ASP A 397 -8.18 -16.28 -30.31
N GLU A 398 -9.01 -15.34 -30.77
CA GLU A 398 -10.28 -15.60 -31.49
C GLU A 398 -10.08 -16.35 -32.83
N LYS A 399 -8.87 -16.33 -33.39
CA LYS A 399 -8.62 -16.74 -34.78
C LYS A 399 -8.55 -18.25 -35.02
N LYS A 400 -8.43 -19.09 -33.97
CA LYS A 400 -8.40 -20.56 -34.12
C LYS A 400 -9.76 -21.26 -33.94
N ILE A 401 -10.86 -20.53 -33.70
CA ILE A 401 -12.18 -21.15 -33.42
C ILE A 401 -13.02 -21.41 -34.70
N LYS A 402 -12.67 -20.85 -35.86
CA LYS A 402 -13.52 -20.95 -37.06
C LYS A 402 -13.19 -22.08 -38.06
N LYS A 403 -12.26 -22.97 -37.75
CA LYS A 403 -12.06 -24.20 -38.52
C LYS A 403 -11.81 -25.35 -37.56
N ASP A 404 -12.90 -25.95 -37.06
CA ASP A 404 -13.11 -27.39 -37.25
C ASP A 404 -14.41 -27.90 -36.63
N LYS A 405 -15.18 -28.58 -37.50
CA LYS A 405 -16.15 -29.64 -37.26
C LYS A 405 -17.50 -29.30 -36.58
N LYS A 406 -18.54 -29.26 -37.44
CA LYS A 406 -19.94 -29.60 -37.13
C LYS A 406 -20.04 -31.05 -36.60
N GLY A 407 -19.66 -31.28 -35.35
CA GLY A 407 -19.86 -32.52 -34.61
C GLY A 407 -20.37 -32.23 -33.19
N LYS A 408 -21.18 -33.13 -32.60
CA LYS A 408 -21.62 -33.01 -31.20
C LYS A 408 -20.38 -32.98 -30.29
N LYS A 409 -20.05 -31.81 -29.71
CA LYS A 409 -18.99 -31.67 -28.70
C LYS A 409 -19.21 -32.65 -27.56
N SER A 410 -18.15 -33.36 -27.16
CA SER A 410 -18.21 -34.29 -26.04
C SER A 410 -18.50 -33.55 -24.72
N LYS A 411 -18.94 -34.27 -23.68
CA LYS A 411 -19.10 -33.68 -22.34
C LYS A 411 -17.77 -33.09 -21.81
N LYS A 412 -16.63 -33.72 -22.14
CA LYS A 412 -15.28 -33.25 -21.78
C LYS A 412 -14.96 -31.92 -22.45
N ASP A 413 -15.25 -31.78 -23.75
CA ASP A 413 -15.01 -30.54 -24.51
C ASP A 413 -15.85 -29.37 -23.97
N LYS A 414 -17.12 -29.63 -23.62
CA LYS A 414 -18.00 -28.61 -23.03
C LYS A 414 -17.50 -28.12 -21.66
N LYS A 415 -16.96 -29.04 -20.84
CA LYS A 415 -16.36 -28.69 -19.53
C LYS A 415 -15.09 -27.85 -19.71
N LYS A 416 -14.24 -28.21 -20.67
CA LYS A 416 -13.01 -27.46 -21.02
C LYS A 416 -13.33 -26.07 -21.56
N ASP A 417 -14.30 -25.95 -22.46
CA ASP A 417 -14.79 -24.66 -22.98
C ASP A 417 -15.34 -23.77 -21.87
N LYS A 418 -16.09 -24.34 -20.91
CA LYS A 418 -16.60 -23.60 -19.75
C LYS A 418 -15.45 -23.08 -18.88
N LYS A 419 -14.48 -23.94 -18.52
CA LYS A 419 -13.29 -23.54 -17.75
C LYS A 419 -12.50 -22.43 -18.45
N ARG A 420 -12.28 -22.56 -19.77
CA ARG A 420 -11.60 -21.54 -20.60
C ARG A 420 -12.35 -20.20 -20.60
N LYS A 421 -13.69 -20.21 -20.68
CA LYS A 421 -14.50 -18.98 -20.60
C LYS A 421 -14.41 -18.32 -19.22
N GLU A 422 -14.38 -19.09 -18.14
CA GLU A 422 -14.23 -18.55 -16.80
C GLU A 422 -12.84 -17.93 -16.59
N LEU A 423 -11.76 -18.61 -17.00
CA LEU A 423 -10.39 -18.07 -16.90
C LEU A 423 -10.19 -16.79 -17.71
N LYS A 424 -10.88 -16.66 -18.86
CA LYS A 424 -10.89 -15.40 -19.61
C LYS A 424 -11.45 -14.22 -18.83
N LYS A 425 -12.37 -14.43 -17.89
CA LYS A 425 -12.90 -13.33 -17.05
C LYS A 425 -11.85 -12.78 -16.09
N PHE A 426 -10.85 -13.59 -15.76
CA PHE A 426 -9.73 -13.28 -14.88
C PHE A 426 -8.47 -12.81 -15.64
N GLY A 427 -8.50 -12.75 -16.97
CA GLY A 427 -7.31 -12.43 -17.78
C GLY A 427 -6.34 -13.59 -17.98
N GLY A 428 -6.55 -14.71 -17.28
CA GLY A 428 -5.73 -15.91 -17.36
C GLY A 428 -5.88 -16.79 -16.12
N PRO A 429 -5.04 -17.83 -15.97
CA PRO A 429 -5.08 -18.75 -14.83
C PRO A 429 -4.70 -18.11 -13.49
N TRP A 430 -4.03 -16.95 -13.50
CA TRP A 430 -3.48 -16.31 -12.30
C TRP A 430 -4.24 -15.07 -11.86
N GLY A 431 -5.25 -14.63 -12.62
CA GLY A 431 -5.91 -13.36 -12.34
C GLY A 431 -5.18 -12.17 -12.95
N GLU A 432 -4.44 -12.36 -14.05
CA GLU A 432 -3.59 -11.35 -14.71
C GLU A 432 -4.33 -10.09 -15.18
N ARG A 433 -5.67 -10.10 -15.14
CA ARG A 433 -6.50 -8.92 -15.34
C ARG A 433 -6.42 -7.94 -14.16
N PHE A 434 -6.15 -8.43 -12.96
CA PHE A 434 -6.26 -7.68 -11.72
C PHE A 434 -4.89 -7.38 -11.14
N ILE A 435 -4.76 -6.23 -10.48
CA ILE A 435 -3.58 -5.83 -9.70
C ILE A 435 -4.03 -5.41 -8.31
N VAL A 436 -3.24 -5.73 -7.28
CA VAL A 436 -3.53 -5.38 -5.89
C VAL A 436 -2.59 -4.26 -5.43
N THR A 437 -3.14 -3.32 -4.66
CA THR A 437 -2.39 -2.26 -3.99
C THR A 437 -2.85 -2.20 -2.54
N ASN A 438 -1.91 -2.04 -1.60
CA ASN A 438 -2.21 -1.92 -0.18
C ASN A 438 -2.07 -0.47 0.28
N VAL A 439 -2.97 -0.04 1.15
CA VAL A 439 -2.91 1.24 1.85
C VAL A 439 -2.75 0.94 3.33
N GLY A 440 -1.67 1.45 3.91
CA GLY A 440 -1.36 1.25 5.32
C GLY A 440 -2.12 2.24 6.21
N PRO A 441 -2.55 1.81 7.41
CA PRO A 441 -2.98 2.73 8.46
C PRO A 441 -1.79 3.54 9.00
N SER A 442 -2.09 4.60 9.75
CA SER A 442 -1.13 5.66 10.07
C SER A 442 -0.66 5.68 11.52
N ILE A 443 0.41 6.44 11.77
CA ILE A 443 0.88 6.75 13.13
C ILE A 443 0.07 7.90 13.75
N VAL A 444 -0.40 8.85 12.94
CA VAL A 444 -1.25 9.95 13.41
C VAL A 444 -2.48 9.42 14.17
N PRO A 445 -2.80 9.97 15.36
CA PRO A 445 -3.83 9.42 16.23
C PRO A 445 -5.27 9.73 15.78
N ASN A 446 -5.52 9.90 14.47
CA ASN A 446 -6.88 9.93 13.92
C ASN A 446 -7.62 8.62 14.23
N TYR A 447 -6.87 7.51 14.33
CA TYR A 447 -7.27 6.23 14.91
C TYR A 447 -6.19 5.78 15.90
N PHE A 448 -6.05 4.49 16.19
CA PHE A 448 -4.89 4.02 16.94
C PHE A 448 -3.63 4.04 16.06
N PRO A 449 -2.49 4.58 16.55
CA PRO A 449 -1.23 4.57 15.83
C PRO A 449 -0.84 3.15 15.42
N THR A 450 -0.55 2.94 14.15
CA THR A 450 -0.39 1.61 13.58
C THR A 450 0.82 1.51 12.64
N LEU A 451 1.47 0.36 12.64
CA LEU A 451 2.55 0.01 11.70
C LEU A 451 2.44 -1.44 11.26
N ARG A 452 3.08 -1.78 10.14
CA ARG A 452 2.98 -3.12 9.55
C ARG A 452 4.35 -3.72 9.26
N VAL A 453 4.56 -4.97 9.67
CA VAL A 453 5.72 -5.76 9.22
C VAL A 453 5.23 -6.78 8.20
N ILE A 454 5.77 -6.70 6.98
CA ILE A 454 5.39 -7.55 5.84
C ILE A 454 6.47 -8.60 5.62
N GLU A 455 6.06 -9.84 5.41
CA GLU A 455 6.96 -10.96 5.12
C GLU A 455 6.93 -11.34 3.64
N TYR A 456 8.08 -11.77 3.12
CA TYR A 456 8.25 -12.17 1.72
C TYR A 456 9.15 -13.41 1.60
N ASN A 457 8.95 -14.16 0.52
CA ASN A 457 9.62 -15.43 0.31
C ASN A 457 11.10 -15.25 -0.06
N ILE A 458 12.01 -15.73 0.79
CA ILE A 458 13.46 -15.70 0.56
C ILE A 458 14.04 -17.00 -0.02
N THR A 459 13.19 -17.94 -0.44
CA THR A 459 13.65 -19.23 -1.02
C THR A 459 14.61 -18.98 -2.18
N GLY A 460 15.81 -19.54 -2.10
CA GLY A 460 16.85 -19.39 -3.13
C GLY A 460 17.62 -18.07 -3.09
N LEU A 461 17.52 -17.31 -1.99
CA LEU A 461 18.28 -16.08 -1.74
C LEU A 461 19.30 -16.20 -0.60
N ASP A 462 19.55 -17.41 -0.09
CA ASP A 462 20.38 -17.65 1.11
C ASP A 462 21.82 -17.12 0.99
N ASP A 463 22.41 -17.14 -0.20
CA ASP A 463 23.79 -16.67 -0.47
C ASP A 463 23.82 -15.26 -1.13
N THR A 464 22.71 -14.52 -1.09
CA THR A 464 22.64 -13.19 -1.73
C THR A 464 23.29 -12.15 -0.83
N ALA A 465 24.15 -11.31 -1.41
CA ALA A 465 24.71 -10.14 -0.71
C ALA A 465 23.58 -9.26 -0.15
N THR A 466 23.74 -8.83 1.09
CA THR A 466 22.84 -7.85 1.70
C THR A 466 23.19 -6.44 1.25
N TRP A 467 22.27 -5.52 1.49
CA TRP A 467 22.51 -4.11 1.21
C TRP A 467 23.75 -3.57 1.95
N SER A 468 23.96 -3.96 3.21
CA SER A 468 25.16 -3.58 3.96
C SER A 468 26.46 -4.12 3.35
N ASP A 469 26.44 -5.33 2.77
CA ASP A 469 27.63 -5.91 2.12
C ASP A 469 28.01 -5.09 0.88
N SER A 470 27.01 -4.58 0.14
CA SER A 470 27.25 -3.77 -1.07
C SER A 470 27.88 -2.41 -0.77
N LEU A 471 27.63 -1.85 0.42
CA LEU A 471 28.30 -0.63 0.86
C LEU A 471 29.79 -0.87 1.10
N VAL A 472 30.15 -1.99 1.73
CA VAL A 472 31.55 -2.33 2.00
C VAL A 472 32.29 -2.58 0.69
N GLU A 473 31.71 -3.35 -0.23
CA GLU A 473 32.28 -3.57 -1.57
C GLU A 473 32.51 -2.25 -2.32
N SER A 474 31.57 -1.31 -2.24
CA SER A 474 31.73 0.01 -2.87
C SER A 474 32.86 0.84 -2.26
N SER A 475 33.06 0.74 -0.94
CA SER A 475 34.14 1.43 -0.23
C SER A 475 35.52 0.83 -0.54
N GLU A 476 35.61 -0.49 -0.71
CA GLU A 476 36.85 -1.18 -1.11
C GLU A 476 37.20 -0.94 -2.59
N GLN A 477 36.20 -0.70 -3.45
CA GLN A 477 36.40 -0.41 -4.86
C GLN A 477 36.92 1.01 -5.13
N ILE A 478 36.74 1.93 -4.18
CA ILE A 478 37.22 3.33 -4.26
C ILE A 478 38.74 3.44 -3.97
N ASP A 479 39.39 2.40 -3.43
CA ASP A 479 40.84 2.38 -3.12
C ASP A 479 41.75 2.09 -4.34
N TRP A 480 41.19 1.97 -5.55
CA TRP A 480 41.93 1.66 -6.80
C TRP A 480 42.37 2.88 -7.63
N LEU A 481 42.28 4.10 -7.10
CA LEU A 481 42.63 5.34 -7.81
C LEU A 481 44.05 5.89 -7.53
N ASP A 482 44.93 5.12 -6.89
CA ASP A 482 46.32 5.51 -6.57
C ASP A 482 47.39 4.75 -7.37
N GLN A 483 47.11 4.37 -8.63
CA GLN A 483 48.14 3.95 -9.58
C GLN A 483 47.89 4.53 -10.98
N GLU A 484 48.46 5.70 -11.24
CA GLU A 484 48.77 6.15 -12.59
C GLU A 484 49.89 5.27 -13.16
N ASP A 485 49.67 4.69 -14.36
CA ASP A 485 50.52 5.01 -15.51
C ASP A 485 49.95 4.44 -16.83
N GLU A 486 49.78 5.40 -17.74
CA GLU A 486 49.84 5.40 -19.20
C GLU A 486 50.16 4.08 -19.95
N ASP A 487 49.23 3.64 -20.82
CA ASP A 487 49.43 3.35 -22.26
C ASP A 487 48.48 2.26 -22.81
N ARG A 488 47.51 2.65 -23.67
CA ARG A 488 47.28 2.12 -25.05
C ARG A 488 45.94 2.53 -25.71
N PHE A 489 46.06 3.54 -26.59
CA PHE A 489 45.51 3.71 -27.95
C PHE A 489 44.21 3.02 -28.47
N ASN A 490 43.29 3.90 -28.92
CA ASN A 490 42.53 3.97 -30.21
C ASN A 490 41.86 2.72 -30.82
N VAL A 491 40.56 2.81 -31.16
CA VAL A 491 39.99 2.72 -32.56
C VAL A 491 38.56 3.34 -32.63
N ASP A 492 38.40 4.25 -33.60
CA ASP A 492 37.23 4.72 -34.37
C ASP A 492 35.91 5.20 -33.73
N ALA A 493 35.77 6.52 -33.78
CA ALA A 493 34.51 7.23 -33.96
C ALA A 493 34.01 7.08 -35.40
N ASN A 494 32.74 6.66 -35.58
CA ASN A 494 31.94 7.13 -36.70
C ASN A 494 30.43 6.83 -36.54
N VAL A 495 29.65 7.85 -36.91
CA VAL A 495 28.23 7.87 -37.28
C VAL A 495 27.19 8.21 -36.19
N ASP A 496 27.02 9.53 -36.08
CA ASP A 496 25.76 10.29 -36.28
C ASP A 496 24.81 10.48 -35.09
N SER A 497 25.10 11.57 -34.37
CA SER A 497 24.21 12.29 -33.48
C SER A 497 24.03 13.68 -34.07
N THR A 498 22.90 13.95 -34.73
CA THR A 498 22.35 15.30 -34.93
C THR A 498 20.91 15.18 -35.42
N ASP A 499 19.94 15.47 -34.54
CA ASP A 499 18.84 16.41 -34.79
C ASP A 499 17.75 16.30 -33.72
N TYR A 500 17.88 17.13 -32.68
CA TYR A 500 16.74 17.58 -31.88
C TYR A 500 16.72 19.10 -31.94
N ILE A 501 15.92 19.65 -32.86
CA ILE A 501 15.56 21.07 -32.89
C ILE A 501 14.05 21.20 -32.70
N TYR A 502 13.71 22.09 -31.77
CA TYR A 502 12.37 22.61 -31.47
C TYR A 502 11.61 23.09 -32.71
N ALA A 503 10.33 22.77 -32.79
CA ALA A 503 9.38 23.56 -33.58
C ALA A 503 7.98 23.52 -32.95
N ASN A 504 7.61 24.65 -32.33
CA ASN A 504 6.23 25.13 -32.33
C ASN A 504 5.84 25.44 -33.79
N ASP A 505 4.61 25.12 -34.18
CA ASP A 505 3.54 26.10 -34.44
C ASP A 505 2.40 25.47 -35.26
N ASP A 506 1.18 25.89 -34.94
CA ASP A 506 -0.06 25.55 -35.62
C ASP A 506 -0.14 26.22 -37.01
N ASN A 507 -0.60 25.50 -38.04
CA ASN A 507 -1.54 26.10 -38.99
C ASN A 507 -2.25 25.09 -39.91
N ALA A 508 -3.56 25.29 -40.01
CA ALA A 508 -4.45 24.62 -40.94
C ALA A 508 -4.27 25.13 -42.38
N SER A 509 -4.28 24.24 -43.36
CA SER A 509 -4.84 24.55 -44.68
C SER A 509 -5.25 23.27 -45.43
N ALA A 510 -6.41 23.36 -46.08
CA ALA A 510 -7.06 22.30 -46.81
C ALA A 510 -6.70 22.37 -48.31
N GLU A 511 -6.32 21.24 -48.92
CA GLU A 511 -6.49 21.06 -50.36
C GLU A 511 -6.86 19.62 -50.74
N LYS A 512 -7.92 19.51 -51.55
CA LYS A 512 -8.45 18.28 -52.16
C LYS A 512 -7.69 17.95 -53.44
N LYS A 513 -7.35 16.68 -53.68
CA LYS A 513 -7.39 16.02 -55.02
C LYS A 513 -7.34 14.48 -54.92
N LYS A 514 -7.78 13.83 -56.00
CA LYS A 514 -8.56 12.58 -56.06
C LYS A 514 -7.75 11.29 -56.34
N LYS A 515 -8.23 10.19 -55.72
CA LYS A 515 -8.39 8.76 -56.14
C LYS A 515 -7.30 8.05 -56.96
N HIS A 516 -6.86 6.87 -56.46
CA HIS A 516 -7.05 5.56 -57.14
C HIS A 516 -6.91 4.36 -56.17
N HIS A 517 -7.81 3.37 -56.31
CA HIS A 517 -7.97 2.14 -55.52
C HIS A 517 -6.85 1.09 -55.75
N LYS A 518 -6.45 0.37 -54.68
CA LYS A 518 -6.30 -1.11 -54.73
C LYS A 518 -6.30 -1.74 -53.33
N ASP A 519 -7.26 -2.62 -53.10
CA ASP A 519 -7.51 -3.33 -51.85
C ASP A 519 -6.40 -4.33 -51.47
N LYS A 520 -5.84 -4.16 -50.26
CA LYS A 520 -5.25 -5.25 -49.46
C LYS A 520 -5.65 -5.06 -47.99
N LYS A 521 -6.52 -5.93 -47.49
CA LYS A 521 -6.90 -6.03 -46.06
C LYS A 521 -5.66 -6.36 -45.22
N LYS A 522 -5.00 -5.32 -44.69
CA LYS A 522 -4.14 -5.43 -43.52
C LYS A 522 -5.02 -5.25 -42.28
N ILE A 523 -4.97 -6.23 -41.39
CA ILE A 523 -5.49 -6.12 -40.02
C ILE A 523 -4.64 -5.03 -39.35
N LYS A 524 -5.20 -3.82 -39.23
CA LYS A 524 -4.59 -2.75 -38.45
C LYS A 524 -4.99 -2.99 -36.99
N ASN A 525 -4.02 -3.36 -36.16
CA ASN A 525 -4.09 -3.01 -34.75
C ASN A 525 -4.17 -1.48 -34.68
N PRO A 526 -5.01 -0.89 -33.82
CA PRO A 526 -5.03 0.56 -33.67
C PRO A 526 -3.69 0.99 -33.05
N THR A 527 -2.77 1.43 -33.91
CA THR A 527 -1.65 2.28 -33.51
C THR A 527 -2.23 3.58 -32.97
N PRO A 528 -1.89 4.01 -31.73
CA PRO A 528 -2.23 5.34 -31.24
C PRO A 528 -1.72 6.39 -32.24
N SER A 529 -2.54 7.37 -32.61
CA SER A 529 -2.17 8.42 -33.57
C SER A 529 -1.30 9.52 -32.97
N ASN A 530 -0.60 9.21 -31.87
CA ASN A 530 0.39 10.09 -31.26
C ASN A 530 1.75 9.38 -31.37
N PRO A 531 2.69 9.84 -32.22
CA PRO A 531 4.00 9.19 -32.40
C PRO A 531 4.86 9.21 -31.13
N GLY A 532 4.35 9.79 -30.02
CA GLY A 532 5.07 9.96 -28.79
C GLY A 532 4.73 9.04 -27.61
N PHE A 533 3.65 8.26 -27.66
CA PHE A 533 3.25 7.37 -26.56
C PHE A 533 3.74 5.94 -26.82
N ILE A 534 4.70 5.48 -26.00
CA ILE A 534 5.33 4.16 -26.14
C ILE A 534 4.69 3.21 -25.14
N ILE A 535 3.92 2.24 -25.64
CA ILE A 535 3.38 1.15 -24.81
C ILE A 535 4.45 0.06 -24.70
N PRO A 536 4.91 -0.31 -23.49
CA PRO A 536 5.84 -1.42 -23.31
C PRO A 536 5.27 -2.73 -23.83
N SER A 537 6.17 -3.63 -24.22
CA SER A 537 5.72 -4.98 -24.56
C SER A 537 5.26 -5.71 -23.29
N PRO A 538 4.14 -6.46 -23.37
CA PRO A 538 3.74 -7.33 -22.27
C PRO A 538 4.79 -8.43 -22.06
N PRO A 539 4.74 -9.14 -20.93
CA PRO A 539 5.56 -10.34 -20.75
C PRO A 539 5.26 -11.34 -21.86
N SER A 540 6.26 -12.14 -22.24
CA SER A 540 6.08 -13.22 -23.20
C SER A 540 4.92 -14.12 -22.79
N LYS A 541 4.17 -14.66 -23.76
CA LYS A 541 3.08 -15.61 -23.48
C LYS A 541 3.59 -16.88 -22.78
N ASP A 542 4.86 -17.20 -22.97
CA ASP A 542 5.53 -18.37 -22.38
C ASP A 542 6.25 -18.02 -21.06
N ALA A 543 6.27 -16.75 -20.65
CA ALA A 543 6.88 -16.35 -19.39
C ALA A 543 6.04 -16.83 -18.19
N PRO A 544 6.68 -17.26 -17.10
CA PRO A 544 5.96 -17.55 -15.86
C PRO A 544 5.27 -16.29 -15.32
N PRO A 545 4.20 -16.44 -14.52
CA PRO A 545 3.60 -15.33 -13.80
C PRO A 545 4.62 -14.65 -12.86
N GLY A 546 4.45 -13.35 -12.63
CA GLY A 546 5.28 -12.61 -11.67
C GLY A 546 4.98 -12.99 -10.21
N PRO A 547 5.81 -12.51 -9.25
CA PRO A 547 5.69 -12.89 -7.84
C PRO A 547 4.38 -12.50 -7.18
N ALA A 548 3.71 -11.45 -7.66
CA ALA A 548 2.38 -11.04 -7.20
C ALA A 548 1.28 -12.07 -7.53
N TYR A 549 1.50 -12.92 -8.54
CA TYR A 549 0.46 -13.76 -9.14
C TYR A 549 0.61 -15.24 -8.77
N SER A 550 1.84 -15.70 -8.61
CA SER A 550 2.16 -17.08 -8.22
C SER A 550 3.27 -17.10 -7.19
N PRO A 551 3.16 -17.94 -6.13
CA PRO A 551 4.22 -18.12 -5.14
C PRO A 551 5.55 -18.49 -5.79
N GLN A 552 6.56 -17.67 -5.53
CA GLN A 552 7.96 -17.85 -5.93
C GLN A 552 8.85 -16.99 -5.02
N SER A 553 10.15 -16.94 -5.26
CA SER A 553 11.06 -16.02 -4.56
C SER A 553 10.56 -14.57 -4.69
N LEU A 554 10.65 -13.80 -3.61
CA LEU A 554 10.18 -12.43 -3.45
C LEU A 554 8.64 -12.24 -3.47
N THR A 555 7.84 -13.30 -3.53
CA THR A 555 6.39 -13.20 -3.32
C THR A 555 6.11 -12.74 -1.88
N LEU A 556 5.24 -11.74 -1.72
CA LEU A 556 4.73 -11.35 -0.40
C LEU A 556 3.86 -12.47 0.18
N LEU A 557 4.14 -12.86 1.42
CA LEU A 557 3.51 -13.98 2.10
C LEU A 557 2.38 -13.52 3.01
N GLY A 558 2.53 -12.40 3.70
CA GLY A 558 1.58 -11.94 4.68
C GLY A 558 2.15 -10.79 5.49
N TYR A 559 1.39 -10.32 6.45
CA TYR A 559 1.84 -9.26 7.35
C TYR A 559 1.27 -9.40 8.75
N THR A 560 1.98 -8.82 9.70
CA THR A 560 1.52 -8.57 11.07
C THR A 560 1.29 -7.07 11.23
N GLN A 561 0.09 -6.70 11.65
CA GLN A 561 -0.28 -5.33 11.96
C GLN A 561 -0.17 -5.11 13.46
N TYR A 562 0.51 -4.02 13.83
CA TYR A 562 0.73 -3.62 15.20
C TYR A 562 0.05 -2.28 15.47
N PHE A 563 -0.68 -2.16 16.56
CA PHE A 563 -1.33 -0.92 16.98
C PHE A 563 -0.98 -0.54 18.42
N ALA A 564 -1.02 0.75 18.74
CA ALA A 564 -0.86 1.26 20.09
C ALA A 564 -2.23 1.74 20.62
N ASN A 565 -2.79 1.05 21.59
CA ASN A 565 -4.06 1.42 22.22
C ASN A 565 -3.86 2.65 23.14
N LEU A 566 -4.01 3.85 22.58
CA LEU A 566 -3.80 5.10 23.30
C LEU A 566 -4.79 5.30 24.45
N THR A 567 -6.03 4.83 24.31
CA THR A 567 -7.03 4.87 25.39
C THR A 567 -6.50 4.15 26.63
N TYR A 568 -5.87 2.98 26.45
CA TYR A 568 -5.24 2.24 27.53
C TYR A 568 -3.94 2.90 28.02
N ILE A 569 -3.07 3.30 27.10
CA ILE A 569 -1.71 3.78 27.42
C ILE A 569 -1.74 5.15 28.11
N ASN A 570 -2.56 6.09 27.64
CA ASN A 570 -2.68 7.42 28.22
C ASN A 570 -3.27 7.40 29.63
N ASN A 571 -4.08 6.38 29.96
CA ASN A 571 -4.62 6.15 31.30
C ASN A 571 -5.35 7.36 31.89
N LEU A 572 -6.16 8.05 31.07
CA LEU A 572 -6.90 9.24 31.49
C LEU A 572 -8.18 8.86 32.23
N GLU A 573 -8.31 9.22 33.52
CA GLU A 573 -9.59 9.13 34.24
C GLU A 573 -10.43 10.41 34.00
N MET A 574 -11.69 10.25 33.58
CA MET A 574 -12.58 11.38 33.20
C MET A 574 -13.57 11.76 34.32
N THR A 575 -13.93 13.05 34.40
CA THR A 575 -14.83 13.60 35.44
C THR A 575 -16.30 13.20 35.31
N SER A 576 -16.75 12.73 34.13
CA SER A 576 -18.12 12.30 33.85
C SER A 576 -18.16 10.98 33.08
N GLU A 577 -19.11 10.10 33.43
CA GLU A 577 -19.29 8.74 32.86
C GLU A 577 -20.27 8.68 31.67
N GLU A 578 -20.98 9.77 31.36
CA GLU A 578 -21.97 9.79 30.26
C GLU A 578 -21.50 10.73 29.14
N SER A 579 -21.43 10.22 27.91
CA SER A 579 -21.57 11.03 26.69
C SER A 579 -22.89 10.65 26.00
N ASP A 580 -23.63 11.66 25.56
CA ASP A 580 -24.47 11.51 24.37
C ASP A 580 -23.50 11.53 23.20
N ASP A 581 -23.18 10.35 22.67
CA ASP A 581 -22.36 10.20 21.46
C ASP A 581 -23.22 10.60 20.26
N GLU A 582 -23.44 11.90 20.07
CA GLU A 582 -23.94 12.41 18.80
C GLU A 582 -22.74 12.48 17.85
N ILE A 583 -22.76 11.67 16.78
CA ILE A 583 -21.78 11.74 15.70
C ILE A 583 -21.78 13.18 15.21
N ASP A 584 -20.72 13.91 15.53
CA ASP A 584 -20.63 15.30 15.15
C ASP A 584 -20.51 15.37 13.63
N THR A 585 -21.53 15.96 13.00
CA THR A 585 -21.49 16.29 11.56
C THR A 585 -20.58 17.48 11.25
N GLU A 586 -19.89 18.00 12.28
CA GLU A 586 -18.87 19.03 12.17
C GLU A 586 -17.61 18.50 11.45
N LYS A 587 -16.86 19.42 10.83
CA LYS A 587 -15.68 19.09 10.01
C LYS A 587 -14.53 18.54 10.84
N TRP A 588 -14.42 18.98 12.09
CA TRP A 588 -13.36 18.63 13.02
C TRP A 588 -13.84 17.63 14.07
N ARG A 589 -13.02 16.62 14.36
CA ARG A 589 -13.27 15.60 15.38
C ARG A 589 -12.56 15.92 16.69
N ASN A 590 -13.36 16.13 17.74
CA ASN A 590 -12.87 16.30 19.11
C ASN A 590 -12.43 14.98 19.77
N GLY A 591 -12.70 13.84 19.13
CA GLY A 591 -12.44 12.48 19.63
C GLY A 591 -13.41 12.02 20.72
N LYS A 592 -13.35 10.73 21.09
CA LYS A 592 -14.23 10.08 22.11
C LYS A 592 -14.24 10.75 23.49
N HIS A 593 -13.28 11.62 23.74
CA HIS A 593 -13.11 12.32 25.01
C HIS A 593 -13.25 13.85 24.88
N GLY A 594 -13.64 14.36 23.71
CA GLY A 594 -13.85 15.78 23.44
C GLY A 594 -14.74 16.47 24.46
N GLY A 595 -14.40 17.73 24.79
CA GLY A 595 -15.12 18.54 25.79
C GLY A 595 -15.04 18.06 27.25
N LYS A 596 -14.39 16.92 27.54
CA LYS A 596 -14.18 16.42 28.91
C LYS A 596 -12.89 17.00 29.50
N VAL A 597 -12.76 16.91 30.83
CA VAL A 597 -11.53 17.30 31.53
C VAL A 597 -11.04 16.10 32.34
N PRO A 598 -9.73 15.77 32.30
CA PRO A 598 -9.16 14.74 33.15
C PRO A 598 -9.41 15.05 34.64
N LYS A 599 -9.73 14.01 35.43
CA LYS A 599 -9.86 14.09 36.90
C LYS A 599 -8.53 14.42 37.55
N ASP A 600 -7.46 13.80 37.05
CA ASP A 600 -6.10 13.98 37.55
C ASP A 600 -5.34 15.01 36.72
N ASP A 601 -4.62 15.90 37.39
CA ASP A 601 -3.73 16.88 36.74
C ASP A 601 -2.43 16.22 36.20
N ASP A 602 -2.14 14.97 36.58
CA ASP A 602 -1.01 14.15 36.09
C ASP A 602 -1.40 12.65 36.05
N PRO A 603 -1.97 12.16 34.93
CA PRO A 603 -2.59 10.83 34.84
C PRO A 603 -1.62 9.63 34.81
N ASN A 604 -0.30 9.89 34.97
CA ASN A 604 0.75 8.87 35.00
C ASN A 604 0.60 7.78 33.92
N PRO A 605 0.96 8.09 32.66
CA PRO A 605 0.71 7.19 31.53
C PRO A 605 1.43 5.85 31.71
N ARG A 606 0.83 4.78 31.17
CA ARG A 606 1.40 3.43 31.20
C ARG A 606 2.62 3.35 30.29
N ALA A 607 3.40 2.28 30.45
CA ALA A 607 4.50 1.98 29.57
C ALA A 607 3.99 1.83 28.12
N PHE A 608 4.56 2.61 27.21
CA PHE A 608 4.19 2.55 25.80
C PHE A 608 4.63 1.22 25.18
N HIS A 609 3.72 0.56 24.48
CA HIS A 609 4.03 -0.61 23.67
C HIS A 609 3.02 -0.78 22.54
N TYR A 610 3.48 -1.27 21.40
CA TYR A 610 2.58 -1.79 20.38
C TYR A 610 2.12 -3.21 20.74
N GLN A 611 0.92 -3.55 20.31
CA GLN A 611 0.31 -4.87 20.40
C GLN A 611 -0.03 -5.36 19.00
N VAL A 612 -0.07 -6.68 18.79
CA VAL A 612 -0.56 -7.24 17.53
C VAL A 612 -2.06 -7.00 17.46
N GLU A 613 -2.52 -6.30 16.42
CA GLU A 613 -3.95 -6.15 16.12
C GLU A 613 -4.46 -7.43 15.44
N TYR A 614 -3.80 -7.84 14.35
CA TYR A 614 -4.00 -9.11 13.68
C TYR A 614 -2.79 -9.47 12.81
N ASP A 615 -2.65 -10.74 12.48
CA ASP A 615 -1.73 -11.24 11.47
C ASP A 615 -2.47 -12.02 10.40
N THR A 616 -2.05 -11.90 9.14
CA THR A 616 -2.75 -12.58 8.03
C THR A 616 -2.53 -14.09 7.99
N PHE A 617 -1.53 -14.61 8.69
CA PHE A 617 -1.12 -16.01 8.61
C PHE A 617 -2.08 -16.93 9.36
N THR A 618 -2.55 -16.49 10.52
CA THR A 618 -3.44 -17.26 11.42
C THR A 618 -4.86 -16.70 11.47
N ASP A 619 -5.14 -15.64 10.69
CA ASP A 619 -6.42 -14.94 10.73
C ASP A 619 -7.64 -15.85 10.45
N PRO A 620 -8.54 -16.05 11.43
CA PRO A 620 -9.68 -16.95 11.26
C PRO A 620 -10.78 -16.36 10.36
N ILE A 621 -10.73 -15.05 10.06
CA ILE A 621 -11.76 -14.33 9.31
C ILE A 621 -11.32 -14.16 7.84
N TYR A 622 -10.21 -13.48 7.59
CA TYR A 622 -9.66 -13.25 6.26
C TYR A 622 -9.17 -14.54 5.62
N LYS A 623 -8.57 -15.46 6.40
CA LYS A 623 -8.01 -16.72 5.91
C LYS A 623 -7.11 -16.50 4.68
N LEU A 624 -6.29 -15.45 4.74
CA LEU A 624 -5.45 -15.00 3.62
C LEU A 624 -4.17 -15.84 3.59
N LYS A 625 -4.15 -16.86 2.73
CA LYS A 625 -3.02 -17.81 2.65
C LYS A 625 -1.68 -17.15 2.28
N ASP A 626 -1.75 -16.21 1.34
CA ASP A 626 -0.61 -15.44 0.84
C ASP A 626 -1.12 -14.09 0.32
N MET A 627 -0.21 -13.16 0.03
CA MET A 627 -0.56 -11.85 -0.55
C MET A 627 -0.63 -11.87 -2.09
N THR A 628 -0.85 -13.04 -2.71
CA THR A 628 -1.02 -13.11 -4.18
C THR A 628 -2.36 -12.50 -4.62
N VAL A 629 -2.41 -12.01 -5.85
CA VAL A 629 -3.63 -11.47 -6.48
C VAL A 629 -4.81 -12.42 -6.35
N LYS A 630 -4.58 -13.73 -6.50
CA LYS A 630 -5.62 -14.75 -6.35
C LYS A 630 -6.18 -14.81 -4.93
N SER A 631 -5.35 -14.68 -3.90
CA SER A 631 -5.77 -14.72 -2.49
C SER A 631 -6.57 -13.48 -2.13
N TYR A 632 -6.11 -12.29 -2.56
CA TYR A 632 -6.89 -11.05 -2.42
C TYR A 632 -8.21 -11.08 -3.19
N LEU A 633 -8.24 -11.61 -4.42
CA LEU A 633 -9.50 -11.76 -5.17
C LEU A 633 -10.52 -12.65 -4.43
N LYS A 634 -10.05 -13.68 -3.72
CA LYS A 634 -10.91 -14.51 -2.87
C LYS A 634 -11.43 -13.73 -1.67
N LEU A 635 -10.57 -12.96 -1.00
CA LEU A 635 -10.93 -12.14 0.15
C LEU A 635 -11.94 -11.04 -0.25
N ALA A 636 -11.61 -10.23 -1.27
CA ALA A 636 -12.50 -9.22 -1.83
C ALA A 636 -13.85 -9.81 -2.24
N HIS A 637 -13.86 -10.97 -2.92
CA HIS A 637 -15.11 -11.63 -3.28
C HIS A 637 -15.93 -12.10 -2.07
N ARG A 638 -15.32 -12.42 -0.92
CA ARG A 638 -16.05 -12.74 0.31
C ARG A 638 -16.60 -11.48 0.96
N ILE A 639 -15.82 -10.40 0.97
CA ILE A 639 -16.23 -9.08 1.48
C ILE A 639 -17.43 -8.53 0.68
N GLY A 640 -17.34 -8.51 -0.65
CA GLY A 640 -18.40 -8.01 -1.55
C GLY A 640 -19.67 -8.87 -1.62
N LYS A 641 -19.82 -9.93 -0.81
CA LYS A 641 -21.02 -10.78 -0.81
C LYS A 641 -22.05 -10.30 0.20
N TYR A 642 -23.08 -9.61 -0.27
CA TYR A 642 -24.27 -9.27 0.54
C TYR A 642 -25.08 -10.49 1.00
N LYS A 643 -24.89 -11.64 0.34
CA LYS A 643 -25.44 -12.93 0.78
C LYS A 643 -24.28 -13.87 1.15
N PRO A 644 -23.79 -13.83 2.40
CA PRO A 644 -22.61 -14.58 2.80
C PRO A 644 -22.83 -16.10 2.77
N GLN A 645 -21.72 -16.82 2.60
CA GLN A 645 -21.68 -18.29 2.68
C GLN A 645 -21.88 -18.73 4.15
N LYS A 646 -22.23 -20.00 4.39
CA LYS A 646 -22.59 -20.48 5.74
C LYS A 646 -21.55 -20.13 6.82
N GLY A 647 -20.25 -20.24 6.51
CA GLY A 647 -19.16 -19.92 7.43
C GLY A 647 -18.81 -18.43 7.58
N ASP A 648 -19.41 -17.56 6.77
CA ASP A 648 -19.20 -16.09 6.79
C ASP A 648 -20.42 -15.34 7.36
N ARG A 649 -21.45 -16.06 7.82
CA ARG A 649 -22.69 -15.50 8.38
C ARG A 649 -22.53 -15.24 9.87
N VAL A 650 -23.03 -14.11 10.33
CA VAL A 650 -23.22 -13.80 11.75
C VAL A 650 -24.66 -13.33 11.97
N LYS A 651 -25.23 -13.63 13.15
CA LYS A 651 -26.56 -13.12 13.53
C LYS A 651 -26.43 -11.73 14.14
N ASP A 652 -27.51 -10.96 14.10
CA ASP A 652 -27.60 -9.68 14.82
C ASP A 652 -27.26 -9.88 16.31
N GLY A 653 -26.16 -9.25 16.77
CA GLY A 653 -25.69 -9.27 18.16
C GLY A 653 -24.43 -10.10 18.45
N ASP A 654 -24.00 -10.99 17.55
CA ASP A 654 -22.87 -11.92 17.77
C ASP A 654 -21.55 -11.42 17.13
N ILE A 655 -21.40 -10.11 16.92
CA ILE A 655 -20.33 -9.54 16.06
C ILE A 655 -18.93 -9.71 16.70
N LEU A 656 -18.84 -9.86 18.03
CA LEU A 656 -17.58 -9.83 18.79
C LEU A 656 -17.17 -11.15 19.48
N GLU A 657 -17.89 -12.27 19.33
CA GLU A 657 -17.42 -13.53 19.93
C GLU A 657 -16.27 -14.15 19.09
N GLU A 658 -15.13 -14.36 19.75
CA GLU A 658 -14.04 -15.19 19.25
C GLU A 658 -14.61 -16.56 18.80
N PRO A 659 -14.14 -17.12 17.68
CA PRO A 659 -14.75 -18.32 17.12
C PRO A 659 -14.69 -19.49 18.12
N GLU A 660 -15.85 -19.99 18.54
CA GLU A 660 -15.96 -21.38 18.97
C GLU A 660 -15.44 -22.26 17.82
N VAL A 661 -14.40 -23.03 18.12
CA VAL A 661 -13.78 -23.97 17.19
C VAL A 661 -14.80 -25.03 16.82
N TYR A 662 -15.46 -24.88 15.68
CA TYR A 662 -16.12 -26.01 15.02
C TYR A 662 -15.04 -26.78 14.27
N GLU A 663 -14.44 -27.77 14.96
CA GLU A 663 -13.74 -28.86 14.29
C GLU A 663 -14.75 -29.61 13.41
N ASP A 664 -14.65 -29.46 12.10
CA ASP A 664 -15.07 -30.49 11.16
C ASP A 664 -14.47 -30.17 9.78
N ASP A 665 -13.31 -30.79 9.51
CA ASP A 665 -12.87 -31.20 8.17
C ASP A 665 -11.65 -32.12 8.31
N ILE A 666 -11.85 -33.32 8.87
CA ILE A 666 -10.95 -34.46 8.64
C ILE A 666 -11.71 -35.46 7.76
N GLU A 667 -11.46 -35.38 6.45
CA GLU A 667 -11.74 -36.49 5.54
C GLU A 667 -10.82 -37.66 5.91
N ASN A 668 -11.41 -38.80 6.29
CA ASN A 668 -10.72 -40.08 6.15
C ASN A 668 -11.65 -41.20 5.68
N ARG A 669 -11.06 -42.01 4.78
CA ARG A 669 -11.64 -43.04 3.92
C ARG A 669 -12.15 -44.29 4.65
N ASP A 670 -13.22 -44.83 4.05
CA ASP A 670 -13.57 -46.24 3.83
C ASP A 670 -13.82 -47.25 4.97
N ASN A 671 -15.01 -47.87 4.81
CA ASN A 671 -15.42 -49.27 5.06
C ASN A 671 -15.98 -49.74 6.42
N ASP A 672 -17.28 -50.09 6.35
CA ASP A 672 -17.94 -51.29 6.88
C ASP A 672 -17.79 -51.66 8.37
N LYS A 673 -18.86 -51.39 9.15
CA LYS A 673 -19.75 -52.39 9.77
C LYS A 673 -20.69 -51.75 10.81
N LYS A 674 -21.99 -52.00 10.64
CA LYS A 674 -23.04 -51.96 11.69
C LYS A 674 -22.86 -53.13 12.68
N PRO A 675 -23.58 -53.22 13.83
CA PRO A 675 -24.45 -52.22 14.51
C PRO A 675 -24.33 -52.17 16.06
N ALA A 676 -25.13 -51.25 16.64
CA ALA A 676 -25.90 -51.37 17.90
C ALA A 676 -25.19 -51.28 19.26
N TYR A 677 -25.50 -50.21 19.99
CA TYR A 677 -25.98 -50.32 21.37
C TYR A 677 -26.77 -49.04 21.77
N ILE A 678 -28.02 -49.23 22.19
CA ILE A 678 -28.87 -48.27 22.92
C ILE A 678 -29.03 -48.87 24.33
N PRO A 679 -29.04 -48.04 25.39
CA PRO A 679 -30.21 -48.01 26.29
C PRO A 679 -30.72 -46.55 26.43
N GLU A 680 -32.00 -46.22 26.26
CA GLU A 680 -33.15 -46.47 27.18
C GLU A 680 -32.86 -45.86 28.57
N ASP A 681 -33.66 -45.03 29.21
CA ASP A 681 -35.07 -44.60 29.13
C ASP A 681 -35.15 -43.28 29.96
N GLU A 682 -36.11 -42.37 29.86
CA GLU A 682 -37.46 -42.49 30.42
C GLU A 682 -38.45 -41.54 29.70
N SER A 683 -39.45 -42.15 29.04
CA SER A 683 -40.92 -41.96 29.13
C SER A 683 -41.51 -40.62 29.67
N ILE A 684 -42.66 -40.06 29.22
CA ILE A 684 -44.04 -40.60 29.09
C ILE A 684 -44.86 -39.61 28.21
N GLU A 685 -45.34 -40.01 27.03
CA GLU A 685 -46.73 -40.37 26.63
C GLU A 685 -47.84 -39.28 26.61
N ASP A 686 -48.29 -39.06 25.36
CA ASP A 686 -49.61 -38.85 24.73
C ASP A 686 -50.90 -39.06 25.58
N PRO A 687 -52.09 -38.58 25.14
CA PRO A 687 -52.81 -39.30 24.08
C PRO A 687 -53.65 -38.47 23.08
N GLU A 688 -53.54 -38.91 21.82
CA GLU A 688 -54.60 -39.29 20.87
C GLU A 688 -55.64 -38.30 20.31
N ASN A 689 -55.78 -38.44 18.99
CA ASN A 689 -56.79 -37.92 18.07
C ASN A 689 -58.20 -38.46 18.33
N HIS A 690 -59.21 -37.63 18.04
CA HIS A 690 -60.50 -38.08 17.51
C HIS A 690 -61.16 -37.01 16.63
N ASP A 691 -61.52 -37.39 15.40
CA ASP A 691 -62.35 -36.61 14.45
C ASP A 691 -63.78 -36.41 14.96
N ILE A 692 -64.48 -35.36 14.46
CA ILE A 692 -65.83 -35.37 13.80
C ILE A 692 -66.35 -33.91 13.57
N ASP A 693 -67.00 -33.72 12.42
CA ASP A 693 -67.69 -32.56 11.82
C ASP A 693 -68.62 -31.67 12.69
N ALA A 694 -68.75 -30.38 12.30
CA ALA A 694 -69.99 -29.70 11.87
C ALA A 694 -70.06 -28.18 12.18
N GLU A 695 -70.66 -27.43 11.25
CA GLU A 695 -70.83 -25.97 11.20
C GLU A 695 -71.66 -25.33 12.34
N LYS A 696 -71.30 -24.10 12.77
CA LYS A 696 -72.15 -22.87 12.69
C LYS A 696 -71.61 -21.62 13.44
N LYS A 697 -71.60 -20.49 12.69
CA LYS A 697 -71.93 -19.08 13.03
C LYS A 697 -71.00 -18.17 13.88
N LYS A 698 -70.53 -17.11 13.19
CA LYS A 698 -69.95 -15.78 13.55
C LYS A 698 -70.45 -15.11 14.86
N PRO A 699 -69.66 -14.24 15.57
CA PRO A 699 -69.19 -12.94 15.04
C PRO A 699 -67.74 -12.48 15.40
N LYS A 700 -67.33 -11.41 14.69
CA LYS A 700 -66.01 -10.76 14.61
C LYS A 700 -65.48 -10.22 15.95
N LYS A 701 -64.14 -10.28 16.18
CA LYS A 701 -63.29 -9.18 16.70
C LYS A 701 -61.77 -9.48 16.56
N HIS A 702 -61.10 -8.57 15.85
CA HIS A 702 -59.65 -8.24 15.75
C HIS A 702 -58.56 -9.34 15.73
N LYS A 703 -58.01 -9.61 14.52
CA LYS A 703 -56.66 -10.18 14.35
C LYS A 703 -55.60 -9.07 14.52
N LYS A 704 -54.81 -9.12 15.59
CA LYS A 704 -53.43 -8.57 15.56
C LYS A 704 -52.53 -9.67 15.01
N LYS A 705 -52.09 -9.56 13.76
CA LYS A 705 -50.95 -10.33 13.26
C LYS A 705 -49.69 -9.76 13.92
N LYS A 706 -49.09 -10.49 14.86
CA LYS A 706 -47.68 -10.27 15.22
C LYS A 706 -46.85 -10.80 14.05
N HIS A 707 -46.21 -9.91 13.31
CA HIS A 707 -45.15 -10.28 12.37
C HIS A 707 -43.93 -10.71 13.21
N HIS A 708 -43.55 -11.99 13.15
CA HIS A 708 -42.20 -12.39 13.51
C HIS A 708 -41.26 -11.87 12.42
N ARG A 709 -40.50 -10.82 12.74
CA ARG A 709 -39.40 -10.32 11.91
C ARG A 709 -38.34 -11.42 11.92
N LYS A 710 -38.02 -12.02 10.77
CA LYS A 710 -36.92 -12.99 10.66
C LYS A 710 -35.62 -12.26 11.03
N GLN A 711 -34.85 -12.79 11.99
CA GLN A 711 -33.47 -12.37 12.25
C GLN A 711 -32.69 -12.40 10.93
N LYS A 712 -31.97 -11.31 10.62
CA LYS A 712 -31.21 -11.17 9.38
C LYS A 712 -29.77 -11.64 9.61
N GLU A 713 -29.17 -12.23 8.59
CA GLU A 713 -27.78 -12.73 8.63
C GLU A 713 -26.86 -11.68 8.00
N LYS A 714 -25.89 -11.15 8.77
CA LYS A 714 -24.90 -10.16 8.31
C LYS A 714 -23.62 -10.84 7.80
N ASN A 715 -22.81 -10.14 7.01
CA ASN A 715 -21.53 -10.65 6.50
C ASN A 715 -20.39 -10.35 7.48
N ARG A 716 -19.95 -11.36 8.23
CA ARG A 716 -18.87 -11.24 9.21
C ARG A 716 -17.58 -10.68 8.62
N VAL A 717 -17.22 -11.10 7.40
CA VAL A 717 -15.96 -10.70 6.76
C VAL A 717 -15.98 -9.21 6.38
N TRP A 718 -17.13 -8.68 5.97
CA TRP A 718 -17.31 -7.25 5.72
C TRP A 718 -17.20 -6.44 7.01
N LEU A 719 -17.92 -6.83 8.06
CA LEU A 719 -17.89 -6.10 9.33
C LEU A 719 -16.48 -6.08 9.95
N SER A 720 -15.76 -7.20 9.89
CA SER A 720 -14.36 -7.26 10.34
C SER A 720 -13.42 -6.46 9.44
N PHE A 721 -13.73 -6.32 8.14
CA PHE A 721 -12.98 -5.45 7.24
C PHE A 721 -13.16 -3.98 7.59
N VAL A 722 -14.40 -3.53 7.84
CA VAL A 722 -14.68 -2.17 8.30
C VAL A 722 -14.01 -1.91 9.66
N GLN A 723 -14.18 -2.80 10.63
CA GLN A 723 -13.57 -2.65 11.96
C GLN A 723 -12.04 -2.47 11.89
N ARG A 724 -11.36 -3.28 11.07
CA ARG A 724 -9.90 -3.19 10.88
C ARG A 724 -9.48 -1.95 10.09
N ALA A 725 -10.30 -1.50 9.14
CA ALA A 725 -10.02 -0.28 8.40
C ALA A 725 -9.86 0.92 9.34
N PHE A 726 -10.67 0.96 10.40
CA PHE A 726 -10.62 1.98 11.44
C PHE A 726 -9.85 1.52 12.70
N VAL A 727 -9.00 0.50 12.60
CA VAL A 727 -8.12 0.01 13.69
C VAL A 727 -8.89 -0.26 15.00
N GLY A 728 -10.13 -0.74 14.90
CA GLY A 728 -10.97 -1.08 16.04
C GLY A 728 -11.49 0.11 16.86
N THR A 729 -11.41 1.35 16.35
CA THR A 729 -11.91 2.53 17.09
C THR A 729 -13.40 2.78 16.93
N LEU A 730 -14.06 2.21 15.91
CA LEU A 730 -15.51 2.33 15.74
C LEU A 730 -16.26 1.44 16.73
N ASP A 731 -17.39 1.95 17.24
CA ASP A 731 -18.25 1.19 18.15
C ASP A 731 -19.15 0.23 17.36
N GLU A 732 -19.75 -0.75 18.04
CA GLU A 732 -20.54 -1.78 17.36
C GLU A 732 -21.70 -1.22 16.54
N ASP A 733 -22.31 -0.14 17.01
CA ASP A 733 -23.48 0.46 16.37
C ASP A 733 -23.08 1.22 15.09
N ASP A 734 -21.91 1.86 15.07
CA ASP A 734 -21.32 2.45 13.87
C ASP A 734 -21.01 1.36 12.83
N ILE A 735 -20.41 0.26 13.28
CA ILE A 735 -20.11 -0.90 12.41
C ILE A 735 -21.41 -1.50 11.84
N LYS A 736 -22.50 -1.51 12.61
CA LYS A 736 -23.82 -1.99 12.14
C LYS A 736 -24.44 -1.05 11.11
N ALA A 737 -24.22 0.26 11.21
CA ALA A 737 -24.74 1.25 10.26
C ALA A 737 -24.28 0.95 8.82
N PHE A 738 -23.02 0.54 8.65
CA PHE A 738 -22.42 0.11 7.36
C PHE A 738 -23.06 -1.11 6.68
N ASP A 739 -23.95 -1.84 7.36
CA ASP A 739 -24.72 -2.94 6.75
C ASP A 739 -26.21 -2.58 6.58
N ASP A 740 -26.70 -1.60 7.37
CA ASP A 740 -28.10 -1.17 7.39
C ASP A 740 -28.38 -0.03 6.37
N GLU A 741 -27.41 0.83 6.05
CA GLU A 741 -27.51 1.90 5.05
C GLU A 741 -27.75 1.36 3.64
N PHE A 742 -27.11 0.24 3.30
CA PHE A 742 -27.30 -0.45 2.02
C PHE A 742 -28.70 -1.09 1.87
N GLU A 743 -29.37 -1.53 2.94
CA GLU A 743 -30.72 -2.08 2.81
C GLU A 743 -31.71 -1.03 2.27
N ARG A 744 -31.49 0.26 2.58
CA ARG A 744 -32.29 1.37 2.05
C ARG A 744 -32.03 1.57 0.55
N HIS A 745 -30.77 1.58 0.12
CA HIS A 745 -30.41 1.75 -1.30
C HIS A 745 -30.74 0.52 -2.18
N ALA A 746 -30.65 -0.70 -1.63
CA ALA A 746 -31.04 -1.93 -2.30
C ALA A 746 -32.57 -2.06 -2.46
N GLU A 747 -33.36 -1.56 -1.49
CA GLU A 747 -34.82 -1.51 -1.62
C GLU A 747 -35.30 -0.41 -2.60
N GLU A 748 -34.58 0.72 -2.71
CA GLU A 748 -34.88 1.78 -3.68
C GLU A 748 -34.53 1.39 -5.12
N SER A 749 -33.39 0.73 -5.36
CA SER A 749 -32.98 0.26 -6.70
C SER A 749 -33.86 -0.87 -7.27
N LEU A 750 -34.67 -1.53 -6.42
CA LEU A 750 -35.64 -2.56 -6.82
C LEU A 750 -37.04 -2.01 -7.15
N ASN A 751 -37.30 -0.72 -6.93
CA ASN A 751 -38.55 -0.07 -7.30
C ASN A 751 -38.37 0.81 -8.54
N PRO A 752 -38.78 0.38 -9.75
CA PRO A 752 -38.79 1.26 -10.89
C PRO A 752 -39.78 2.40 -10.64
N ILE A 753 -39.26 3.63 -10.55
CA ILE A 753 -40.05 4.86 -10.55
C ILE A 753 -40.97 4.83 -11.80
N PRO A 754 -42.30 4.94 -11.66
CA PRO A 754 -43.16 4.98 -12.82
C PRO A 754 -42.88 6.27 -13.60
N HIS A 755 -42.59 6.14 -14.90
CA HIS A 755 -42.48 7.23 -15.84
C HIS A 755 -43.64 8.22 -15.66
N ARG A 756 -43.34 9.41 -15.15
CA ARG A 756 -44.24 10.54 -15.17
C ARG A 756 -44.16 11.12 -16.58
N VAL A 757 -45.25 10.97 -17.32
CA VAL A 757 -45.48 11.67 -18.58
C VAL A 757 -45.71 13.13 -18.21
N ASP A 758 -44.74 13.98 -18.47
CA ASP A 758 -44.92 15.43 -18.33
C ASP A 758 -45.68 15.95 -19.57
N ASP A 759 -46.97 16.21 -19.36
CA ASP A 759 -47.79 17.01 -20.25
C ASP A 759 -47.28 18.47 -20.23
N VAL A 760 -46.86 18.93 -21.40
CA VAL A 760 -46.49 20.32 -21.66
C VAL A 760 -47.76 21.16 -21.81
N HIS A 761 -48.12 21.86 -20.74
CA HIS A 761 -48.92 23.09 -20.76
C HIS A 761 -48.28 24.01 -19.69
N GLY A 762 -47.49 25.02 -20.04
CA GLY A 762 -47.93 26.22 -20.74
C GLY A 762 -48.47 27.21 -19.71
N LEU A 763 -47.65 28.19 -19.30
CA LEU A 763 -48.12 29.48 -18.80
C LEU A 763 -46.96 30.50 -18.77
N GLU A 764 -47.21 31.59 -19.47
CA GLU A 764 -46.45 32.83 -19.57
C GLU A 764 -46.33 33.54 -18.21
N LEU A 765 -45.13 34.01 -17.87
CA LEU A 765 -44.71 35.43 -17.83
C LEU A 765 -43.31 35.55 -17.23
#